data_AF-A0A1H3HCX8-F1
#
_entry.id   AF-A0A1H3HCX8-F1
#
_cell.length_a   1.000
_cell.length_b   1.000
_cell.length_c   1.000
_cell.angle_alpha   90.00
_cell.angle_beta   90.00
_cell.angle_gamma   90.00
#
_symmetry.space_group_name_H-M   'P 1'
#
loop_
_entity.id
_entity.type
_entity.pdbx_description
1 polymer ?
#
loop_
_entity_poly.entity_id
_entity_poly.type
_entity_poly.pdbx_seq_one_letter_code
_entity_poly.pdbx_strand_id
1 'polypeptide(L)'
;MRKLLHAATGIAMVAASMITVTPAHADPPQPPPEKSSRVLDPDRTLPKDWRRSEDRVLTTESDDRGLHLLVADAKQAYQWRVVASLSEPGYDTNLWTGQACLTGSGQRAAVVYAPRQFSNREDKMNRGAFAAIVDLTDGKVTKLAERVTLAYFNPGCGTGEEVLFSRQEDSTTRFLRVDARTGAVQRNLTSKGQLTSAVPVGDKIVAAGANRLVELDSAGKATTVQATGGVPFRLQASAAEVGYQVVRGDRVDVFRYANGTSTKVAEGRKGALALKGSGGNLFLTGPDAKGLPAPAGWRALDAPADADVSSRGGLVVTGTVSAPGRKVTITARSTETAKPLEFAVDTESTSSGAAPASTAGVTEDESTVPWDVDRACAVPRNDHRLQTYQPTPEQVEWAANLAVQGKLTFQRPANWANNGLPAYSPQDLFKPDPAIRVPAQVLLAVLAQESNMWQASSRITDGSSGNFLQGGFYGNLMGGEVNFDAADCGYGAGQVTTGMYKKDTGEAMSDLQQKAVALDYTANIAAALLILQDKWRVTKANGLIANNGDPKFIENWWLAIWAYNTGFHLRDGDRPWGLGWLNNPANPIYLPDRQPFLTTAVQDYHDPNIPGDTNPYDNAKHPNKWSYPERVMGFAARSLVRYNYQYQRFNDTYLVGNWPSGMKDGQPGLNTFCVAARNQCDPAAPPHQQPGPDPDPPGPCQRDDLMCWWSTPVSWVDCTKSCGVERLKYTTVEPRPMATNIHEPQCAVDGLPAGATIVDDLNADGPFGPDGCARNWPRGGNFDLKFASTINTTTGKTIYPAKQDFHQAGAGFAGHFWFAHTYERDNAASNKMKVEGTWQTYAPLNAWTRIYVHIPDEGAHTRQADYQIYDAPSAQPGGKPSHRSISTMWEKNTWVSIGVFDFTGNLPGKVTLNNLTEDGRGVEDIAFDAVAFEKLPAKPAHFVVAMGDSYSAGEGTNNFYHWSNVDEDGVLKKMSCRQGPDNWSRKTKIPGAPADIGSLDTSHDPRLDYQSVACSGARAHNLLKKNTQQEGFGNKPEGQSGQLTQIDRGFLDKNTTLVELTIGGNDARFTPILKSCALNNPLGGCDASDYKMDDDPEPLGVYQRKLASTKIKPAVQQVLRQIHETAPNAKIMIMSYPRLFSATTCSVERNGWEATAFSEGEQRFLNDFADFFFAEVYSGLGALPNVSVIEGQQAIAGHAVCDPDQWLNGILLGGSGGANPPWSVMDGNSFHPKSNGYTAFGALASQKLTSIYPSW
;
A
#
# COMPACT_ATOMS: atom_id res chain seq x y z
N MET A 1 -2.62 -51.73 -43.20
CA MET A 1 -2.13 -52.09 -44.56
C MET A 1 -1.37 -50.92 -45.15
N ARG A 2 -0.33 -51.17 -45.96
CA ARG A 2 0.33 -50.33 -47.01
C ARG A 2 0.42 -48.79 -46.78
N LYS A 3 1.61 -48.20 -46.53
CA LYS A 3 2.75 -47.90 -47.46
C LYS A 3 2.49 -46.59 -48.27
N LEU A 4 3.43 -45.66 -48.56
CA LEU A 4 4.91 -45.62 -48.39
C LEU A 4 5.53 -44.24 -48.76
N LEU A 5 6.87 -44.10 -48.55
CA LEU A 5 7.85 -43.15 -49.14
C LEU A 5 7.68 -41.65 -48.76
N HIS A 6 8.70 -40.81 -48.55
CA HIS A 6 10.17 -40.86 -48.34
C HIS A 6 10.61 -39.39 -47.99
N ALA A 7 11.80 -38.99 -47.52
CA ALA A 7 13.08 -39.58 -47.02
C ALA A 7 13.92 -38.38 -46.46
N ALA A 8 15.15 -38.49 -45.92
CA ALA A 8 15.82 -39.37 -44.95
C ALA A 8 17.35 -39.07 -44.98
N THR A 9 17.93 -38.62 -43.86
CA THR A 9 19.37 -38.68 -43.47
C THR A 9 19.41 -38.21 -41.99
N GLY A 10 20.02 -38.86 -40.99
CA GLY A 10 21.02 -39.93 -40.89
C GLY A 10 22.14 -39.42 -39.96
N ILE A 11 22.44 -40.00 -38.79
CA ILE A 11 23.36 -41.15 -38.63
C ILE A 11 23.39 -41.69 -37.18
N ALA A 12 23.48 -43.02 -37.05
CA ALA A 12 24.03 -43.92 -36.01
C ALA A 12 23.97 -43.64 -34.48
N MET A 13 23.59 -44.70 -33.75
CA MET A 13 23.81 -44.91 -32.31
C MET A 13 25.14 -45.62 -32.01
N VAL A 14 25.64 -45.46 -30.78
CA VAL A 14 26.47 -46.47 -30.07
C VAL A 14 25.90 -46.63 -28.65
N ALA A 15 25.82 -47.85 -28.15
CA ALA A 15 25.29 -48.15 -26.81
C ALA A 15 26.42 -48.31 -25.78
N ALA A 16 26.22 -47.79 -24.57
CA ALA A 16 27.06 -48.03 -23.40
C ALA A 16 26.19 -48.23 -22.15
N SER A 17 26.71 -48.99 -21.18
CA SER A 17 25.94 -49.52 -20.04
C SER A 17 25.64 -48.48 -18.95
N MET A 18 24.66 -48.80 -18.11
CA MET A 18 24.10 -47.93 -17.08
C MET A 18 25.13 -47.48 -16.03
N ILE A 19 25.21 -46.16 -15.82
CA ILE A 19 25.55 -45.54 -14.54
C ILE A 19 24.28 -44.84 -14.07
N THR A 20 23.83 -45.09 -12.84
CA THR A 20 22.75 -44.34 -12.21
C THR A 20 23.24 -42.94 -11.85
N VAL A 21 23.13 -42.01 -12.80
CA VAL A 21 23.26 -40.58 -12.53
C VAL A 21 21.97 -40.12 -11.86
N THR A 22 22.04 -39.83 -10.56
CA THR A 22 21.03 -39.00 -9.89
C THR A 22 20.94 -37.67 -10.65
N PRO A 23 19.74 -37.17 -11.00
CA PRO A 23 19.63 -35.90 -11.68
C PRO A 23 20.28 -34.83 -10.81
N ALA A 24 21.27 -34.13 -11.37
CA ALA A 24 21.82 -32.94 -10.75
C ALA A 24 20.64 -31.99 -10.50
N HIS A 25 20.41 -31.62 -9.24
CA HIS A 25 19.49 -30.54 -8.95
C HIS A 25 20.05 -29.31 -9.67
N ALA A 26 19.24 -28.73 -10.55
CA ALA A 26 19.53 -27.38 -11.01
C ALA A 26 19.45 -26.49 -9.78
N ASP A 27 20.52 -25.74 -9.49
CA ASP A 27 20.50 -24.75 -8.42
C ASP A 27 19.28 -23.82 -8.62
N PRO A 28 18.59 -23.42 -7.53
CA PRO A 28 17.52 -22.44 -7.65
C PRO A 28 18.09 -21.18 -8.33
N PRO A 29 17.37 -20.58 -9.31
CA PRO A 29 17.87 -19.42 -10.02
C PRO A 29 18.17 -18.31 -9.01
N GLN A 30 19.41 -17.81 -9.01
CA GLN A 30 19.81 -16.74 -8.11
C GLN A 30 18.85 -15.54 -8.28
N PRO A 31 18.41 -14.91 -7.17
CA PRO A 31 17.65 -13.67 -7.28
C PRO A 31 18.51 -12.61 -8.00
N PRO A 32 17.90 -11.77 -8.86
CA PRO A 32 18.64 -10.73 -9.57
C PRO A 32 19.28 -9.75 -8.56
N PRO A 33 20.46 -9.18 -8.86
CA PRO A 33 21.14 -8.28 -7.96
C PRO A 33 20.29 -7.04 -7.66
N GLU A 34 20.23 -6.70 -6.37
CA GLU A 34 19.37 -5.63 -5.86
C GLU A 34 19.85 -4.25 -6.30
N LYS A 35 18.93 -3.40 -6.75
CA LYS A 35 19.24 -2.09 -7.35
C LYS A 35 19.40 -1.02 -6.28
N SER A 36 20.42 -0.18 -6.41
CA SER A 36 20.76 0.89 -5.45
C SER A 36 19.76 2.05 -5.50
N SER A 37 19.41 2.64 -4.36
CA SER A 37 18.60 3.87 -4.29
C SER A 37 19.35 5.15 -4.67
N ARG A 38 20.66 5.08 -4.94
CA ARG A 38 21.54 6.22 -5.31
C ARG A 38 22.55 5.88 -6.41
N VAL A 39 23.16 6.89 -7.03
CA VAL A 39 24.27 6.71 -7.97
C VAL A 39 25.52 6.24 -7.22
N LEU A 40 26.05 5.05 -7.58
CA LEU A 40 27.17 4.41 -6.87
C LEU A 40 28.55 4.99 -7.20
N ASP A 41 28.77 5.42 -8.45
CA ASP A 41 29.99 6.13 -8.89
C ASP A 41 29.61 7.52 -9.44
N PRO A 42 29.27 8.48 -8.55
CA PRO A 42 28.79 9.80 -8.97
C PRO A 42 29.89 10.65 -9.62
N ASP A 43 31.16 10.47 -9.27
CA ASP A 43 32.26 11.25 -9.85
C ASP A 43 32.56 10.90 -11.31
N ARG A 44 32.21 9.69 -11.75
CA ARG A 44 32.24 9.33 -13.18
C ARG A 44 30.91 9.56 -13.90
N THR A 45 29.83 9.90 -13.20
CA THR A 45 28.46 9.78 -13.75
C THR A 45 27.64 11.07 -13.67
N LEU A 46 27.93 11.94 -12.72
CA LEU A 46 27.31 13.24 -12.53
C LEU A 46 28.27 14.38 -12.93
N PRO A 47 27.79 15.63 -13.09
CA PRO A 47 28.63 16.81 -13.31
C PRO A 47 29.66 17.01 -12.19
N LYS A 48 30.82 17.59 -12.51
CA LYS A 48 31.96 17.73 -11.56
C LYS A 48 31.64 18.49 -10.27
N ASP A 49 30.61 19.34 -10.30
CA ASP A 49 30.14 20.17 -9.19
C ASP A 49 28.93 19.57 -8.44
N TRP A 50 28.54 18.32 -8.72
CA TRP A 50 27.34 17.67 -8.15
C TRP A 50 27.19 17.84 -6.64
N ARG A 51 28.30 17.74 -5.88
CA ARG A 51 28.36 17.91 -4.41
C ARG A 51 27.92 19.30 -3.91
N ARG A 52 27.91 20.31 -4.77
CA ARG A 52 27.51 21.70 -4.48
C ARG A 52 26.23 22.11 -5.21
N SER A 53 25.58 21.18 -5.91
CA SER A 53 24.38 21.48 -6.67
C SER A 53 23.14 21.35 -5.79
N GLU A 54 22.29 22.38 -5.83
CA GLU A 54 20.92 22.37 -5.28
C GLU A 54 19.92 21.87 -6.33
N ASP A 55 20.37 21.12 -7.33
CA ASP A 55 19.49 20.45 -8.29
C ASP A 55 18.74 19.30 -7.58
N ARG A 56 17.42 19.31 -7.70
CA ARG A 56 16.49 18.40 -7.03
C ARG A 56 15.46 17.91 -8.00
N VAL A 57 15.20 16.61 -8.01
CA VAL A 57 14.14 16.00 -8.80
C VAL A 57 12.97 15.58 -7.91
N LEU A 58 11.76 15.75 -8.44
CA LEU A 58 10.51 15.26 -7.87
C LEU A 58 9.85 14.41 -8.95
N THR A 59 9.35 13.24 -8.57
CA THR A 59 8.44 12.43 -9.39
C THR A 59 7.37 11.80 -8.50
N THR A 60 6.37 11.16 -9.11
CA THR A 60 5.27 10.50 -8.39
C THR A 60 5.06 9.08 -8.90
N GLU A 61 4.81 8.16 -7.99
CA GLU A 61 4.34 6.81 -8.29
C GLU A 61 3.12 6.50 -7.40
N SER A 62 2.35 5.46 -7.70
CA SER A 62 1.08 5.21 -7.02
C SER A 62 0.72 3.73 -6.97
N ASP A 63 0.09 3.32 -5.89
CA ASP A 63 -0.54 2.01 -5.72
C ASP A 63 -1.97 2.15 -5.16
N ASP A 64 -2.50 1.10 -4.55
CA ASP A 64 -3.80 1.05 -3.87
C ASP A 64 -3.84 1.83 -2.54
N ARG A 65 -2.68 2.01 -1.89
CA ARG A 65 -2.52 2.66 -0.58
C ARG A 65 -2.22 4.16 -0.67
N GLY A 66 -1.67 4.67 -1.78
CA GLY A 66 -1.55 6.12 -1.97
C GLY A 66 -0.89 6.61 -3.27
N LEU A 67 -0.86 7.93 -3.43
CA LEU A 67 0.05 8.62 -4.35
C LEU A 67 1.35 8.96 -3.60
N HIS A 68 2.44 8.31 -3.96
CA HIS A 68 3.77 8.49 -3.37
C HIS A 68 4.53 9.59 -4.10
N LEU A 69 5.10 10.53 -3.36
CA LEU A 69 6.04 11.52 -3.86
C LEU A 69 7.46 11.02 -3.61
N LEU A 70 8.26 10.94 -4.67
CA LEU A 70 9.66 10.53 -4.61
C LEU A 70 10.56 11.73 -4.91
N VAL A 71 11.60 11.93 -4.11
CA VAL A 71 12.53 13.06 -4.22
C VAL A 71 13.97 12.57 -4.16
N ALA A 72 14.85 13.21 -4.94
CA ALA A 72 16.29 13.01 -4.87
C ALA A 72 17.06 14.31 -5.10
N ASP A 73 18.20 14.45 -4.41
CA ASP A 73 19.06 15.64 -4.43
C ASP A 73 20.41 15.34 -5.10
N ALA A 74 20.86 16.20 -6.02
CA ALA A 74 22.12 16.03 -6.73
C ALA A 74 23.31 15.92 -5.76
N LYS A 75 23.38 16.78 -4.75
CA LYS A 75 24.41 16.78 -3.69
C LYS A 75 24.42 15.51 -2.81
N GLN A 76 23.41 14.66 -2.91
CA GLN A 76 23.33 13.33 -2.28
C GLN A 76 23.54 12.19 -3.29
N ALA A 77 24.18 12.46 -4.43
CA ALA A 77 24.34 11.51 -5.55
C ALA A 77 23.01 10.97 -6.08
N TYR A 78 21.96 11.82 -6.07
CA TYR A 78 20.58 11.43 -6.34
C TYR A 78 20.12 10.19 -5.56
N GLN A 79 20.41 10.16 -4.25
CA GLN A 79 19.76 9.21 -3.36
C GLN A 79 18.27 9.51 -3.27
N TRP A 80 17.46 8.60 -3.78
CA TRP A 80 16.01 8.69 -3.77
C TRP A 80 15.42 8.25 -2.43
N ARG A 81 14.30 8.89 -2.08
CA ARG A 81 13.44 8.53 -0.96
C ARG A 81 12.01 8.94 -1.27
N VAL A 82 11.04 8.23 -0.69
CA VAL A 82 9.65 8.70 -0.66
C VAL A 82 9.54 9.73 0.46
N VAL A 83 8.96 10.89 0.15
CA VAL A 83 8.85 12.03 1.07
C VAL A 83 7.45 12.21 1.63
N ALA A 84 6.41 11.83 0.88
CA ALA A 84 5.04 11.78 1.34
C ALA A 84 4.26 10.71 0.56
N SER A 85 3.28 10.11 1.20
CA SER A 85 2.31 9.19 0.60
C SER A 85 0.92 9.73 0.91
N LEU A 86 0.14 10.01 -0.14
CA LEU A 86 -1.12 10.74 -0.05
C LEU A 86 -2.31 9.82 -0.36
N SER A 87 -3.12 9.61 0.65
CA SER A 87 -4.39 8.88 0.58
C SER A 87 -5.39 9.41 1.61
N GLU A 88 -6.61 8.91 1.55
CA GLU A 88 -7.75 9.42 2.31
C GLU A 88 -8.57 8.26 2.88
N PRO A 89 -8.83 8.23 4.21
CA PRO A 89 -9.63 7.18 4.83
C PRO A 89 -11.02 7.06 4.20
N GLY A 90 -11.53 5.83 4.11
CA GLY A 90 -12.87 5.53 3.59
C GLY A 90 -13.02 5.53 2.06
N TYR A 91 -11.92 5.57 1.29
CA TYR A 91 -11.94 5.42 -0.17
C TYR A 91 -11.22 4.14 -0.61
N ASP A 92 -11.98 3.05 -0.86
CA ASP A 92 -11.45 1.86 -1.54
C ASP A 92 -11.14 2.19 -3.01
N THR A 93 -9.93 1.86 -3.47
CA THR A 93 -9.46 2.08 -4.84
C THR A 93 -8.43 1.04 -5.23
N ASN A 94 -8.32 0.80 -6.54
CA ASN A 94 -7.29 -0.07 -7.10
C ASN A 94 -5.98 0.65 -7.45
N LEU A 95 -6.01 1.98 -7.47
CA LEU A 95 -4.89 2.84 -7.82
C LEU A 95 -5.24 4.28 -7.44
N TRP A 96 -4.37 4.96 -6.69
CA TRP A 96 -4.40 6.41 -6.59
C TRP A 96 -3.81 7.05 -7.86
N THR A 97 -4.30 8.21 -8.26
CA THR A 97 -3.74 8.96 -9.39
C THR A 97 -3.67 10.43 -9.05
N GLY A 98 -2.74 11.15 -9.66
CA GLY A 98 -2.55 12.56 -9.38
C GLY A 98 -1.42 13.18 -10.15
N GLN A 99 -1.07 14.40 -9.71
CA GLN A 99 -0.08 15.27 -10.31
C GLN A 99 0.55 16.14 -9.24
N ALA A 100 1.85 16.38 -9.34
CA ALA A 100 2.57 17.30 -8.46
C ALA A 100 3.31 18.37 -9.29
N CYS A 101 3.48 19.55 -8.72
CA CYS A 101 4.42 20.56 -9.23
C CYS A 101 5.37 21.02 -8.12
N LEU A 102 6.64 21.23 -8.48
CA LEU A 102 7.69 21.69 -7.59
C LEU A 102 7.65 23.23 -7.50
N THR A 103 7.56 23.79 -6.30
CA THR A 103 7.56 25.26 -6.11
C THR A 103 8.91 25.87 -6.54
N GLY A 104 8.93 27.18 -6.82
CA GLY A 104 10.11 27.87 -7.33
C GLY A 104 11.33 27.84 -6.41
N SER A 105 11.15 27.53 -5.12
CA SER A 105 12.25 27.32 -4.16
C SER A 105 12.89 25.93 -4.22
N GLY A 106 12.22 24.95 -4.84
CA GLY A 106 12.58 23.53 -4.76
C GLY A 106 12.30 22.88 -3.39
N GLN A 107 11.73 23.61 -2.43
CA GLN A 107 11.50 23.12 -1.07
C GLN A 107 10.15 22.42 -0.90
N ARG A 108 9.17 22.68 -1.76
CA ARG A 108 7.79 22.20 -1.58
C ARG A 108 7.22 21.64 -2.87
N ALA A 109 6.32 20.67 -2.74
CA ALA A 109 5.47 20.20 -3.82
C ALA A 109 4.02 20.59 -3.53
N ALA A 110 3.34 21.15 -4.53
CA ALA A 110 1.89 21.19 -4.54
C ALA A 110 1.38 19.94 -5.25
N VAL A 111 0.34 19.30 -4.72
CA VAL A 111 -0.13 18.00 -5.19
C VAL A 111 -1.64 17.97 -5.31
N VAL A 112 -2.12 17.36 -6.38
CA VAL A 112 -3.53 17.00 -6.59
C VAL A 112 -3.61 15.49 -6.75
N TYR A 113 -4.50 14.83 -6.00
CA TYR A 113 -4.60 13.38 -5.99
C TYR A 113 -6.05 12.90 -5.79
N ALA A 114 -6.36 11.71 -6.25
CA ALA A 114 -7.67 11.09 -6.15
C ALA A 114 -7.60 9.56 -6.38
N PRO A 115 -8.61 8.79 -5.94
CA PRO A 115 -8.86 7.44 -6.45
C PRO A 115 -8.99 7.43 -7.98
N ARG A 116 -8.38 6.47 -8.70
CA ARG A 116 -8.37 6.42 -10.18
C ARG A 116 -9.77 6.53 -10.79
N GLN A 117 -10.78 5.90 -10.17
CA GLN A 117 -12.17 5.90 -10.64
C GLN A 117 -12.80 7.31 -10.70
N PHE A 118 -12.23 8.32 -10.03
CA PHE A 118 -12.67 9.72 -10.16
C PHE A 118 -12.49 10.25 -11.60
N SER A 119 -11.54 9.70 -12.35
CA SER A 119 -11.35 10.02 -13.78
C SER A 119 -12.45 9.46 -14.69
N ASN A 120 -13.35 8.61 -14.19
CA ASN A 120 -14.51 8.10 -14.93
C ASN A 120 -15.78 8.94 -14.66
N ARG A 121 -15.72 10.04 -13.89
CA ARG A 121 -16.92 10.78 -13.45
C ARG A 121 -16.78 12.29 -13.59
N GLU A 122 -17.81 12.93 -14.15
CA GLU A 122 -17.76 14.35 -14.50
C GLU A 122 -17.58 15.27 -13.29
N ASP A 123 -18.38 15.09 -12.24
CA ASP A 123 -18.27 15.88 -11.00
C ASP A 123 -16.91 15.65 -10.31
N LYS A 124 -16.39 14.42 -10.35
CA LYS A 124 -15.12 14.06 -9.72
C LYS A 124 -13.91 14.61 -10.46
N MET A 125 -13.89 14.45 -11.78
CA MET A 125 -12.87 15.00 -12.66
C MET A 125 -12.85 16.54 -12.57
N ASN A 126 -14.02 17.19 -12.53
CA ASN A 126 -14.12 18.65 -12.48
C ASN A 126 -13.80 19.28 -11.12
N ARG A 127 -14.16 18.62 -10.00
CA ARG A 127 -14.12 19.26 -8.66
C ARG A 127 -14.02 18.30 -7.46
N GLY A 128 -13.70 17.03 -7.65
CA GLY A 128 -13.67 16.02 -6.58
C GLY A 128 -12.30 15.68 -5.98
N ALA A 129 -11.20 16.00 -6.67
CA ALA A 129 -9.86 15.62 -6.25
C ALA A 129 -9.42 16.34 -4.96
N PHE A 130 -8.51 15.71 -4.24
CA PHE A 130 -7.89 16.26 -3.04
C PHE A 130 -6.69 17.11 -3.43
N ALA A 131 -6.34 18.08 -2.57
CA ALA A 131 -5.18 18.94 -2.75
C ALA A 131 -4.33 18.98 -1.48
N ALA A 132 -3.02 18.97 -1.62
CA ALA A 132 -2.08 19.09 -0.51
C ALA A 132 -0.84 19.88 -0.90
N ILE A 133 -0.19 20.47 0.11
CA ILE A 133 1.20 20.94 0.03
C ILE A 133 2.08 19.99 0.83
N VAL A 134 3.20 19.59 0.26
CA VAL A 134 4.20 18.73 0.91
C VAL A 134 5.51 19.48 1.03
N ASP A 135 6.05 19.59 2.25
CA ASP A 135 7.43 20.06 2.44
C ASP A 135 8.39 18.92 2.12
N LEU A 136 9.27 19.14 1.13
CA LEU A 136 10.18 18.13 0.62
C LEU A 136 11.40 17.92 1.53
N THR A 137 11.54 18.74 2.58
CA THR A 137 12.64 18.66 3.55
C THR A 137 12.37 17.59 4.60
N ASP A 138 11.18 17.63 5.24
CA ASP A 138 10.79 16.77 6.36
C ASP A 138 9.62 15.82 6.05
N GLY A 139 8.98 15.94 4.89
CA GLY A 139 7.83 15.12 4.50
C GLY A 139 6.49 15.61 5.02
N LYS A 140 6.43 16.77 5.68
CA LYS A 140 5.20 17.30 6.27
C LYS A 140 4.16 17.59 5.19
N VAL A 141 3.01 16.92 5.30
CA VAL A 141 1.84 17.12 4.44
C VAL A 141 0.86 18.09 5.09
N THR A 142 0.40 19.07 4.32
CA THR A 142 -0.67 20.00 4.67
C THR A 142 -1.81 19.84 3.66
N LYS A 143 -2.84 19.07 4.02
CA LYS A 143 -4.04 18.86 3.19
C LYS A 143 -4.89 20.13 3.17
N LEU A 144 -5.44 20.48 2.01
CA LEU A 144 -6.37 21.59 1.84
C LEU A 144 -7.82 21.11 2.01
N ALA A 145 -8.71 21.98 2.52
CA ALA A 145 -10.11 21.63 2.76
C ALA A 145 -10.91 21.59 1.44
N GLU A 146 -10.60 22.48 0.51
CA GLU A 146 -11.26 22.59 -0.78
C GLU A 146 -10.85 21.45 -1.74
N ARG A 147 -11.86 20.83 -2.37
CA ARG A 147 -11.65 19.88 -3.48
C ARG A 147 -11.37 20.61 -4.78
N VAL A 148 -10.62 19.98 -5.68
CA VAL A 148 -10.07 20.59 -6.90
C VAL A 148 -10.34 19.72 -8.14
N THR A 149 -10.02 20.21 -9.35
CA THR A 149 -10.09 19.39 -10.57
C THR A 149 -8.93 18.40 -10.63
N LEU A 150 -9.18 17.20 -11.17
CA LEU A 150 -8.15 16.22 -11.54
C LEU A 150 -7.58 16.47 -12.96
N ALA A 151 -7.91 17.60 -13.60
CA ALA A 151 -7.42 17.95 -14.93
C ALA A 151 -5.88 18.01 -15.02
N TYR A 152 -5.32 17.74 -16.20
CA TYR A 152 -3.86 17.55 -16.39
C TYR A 152 -2.96 18.75 -16.00
N PHE A 153 -3.57 19.90 -15.74
CA PHE A 153 -2.94 21.21 -15.56
C PHE A 153 -2.98 21.71 -14.10
N ASN A 154 -3.38 20.86 -13.16
CA ASN A 154 -3.64 21.23 -11.78
C ASN A 154 -2.76 20.35 -10.85
N PRO A 155 -1.86 20.92 -10.03
CA PRO A 155 -1.71 22.33 -9.68
C PRO A 155 -0.82 23.15 -10.65
N GLY A 156 -0.97 24.47 -10.60
CA GLY A 156 -0.11 25.43 -11.30
C GLY A 156 0.86 26.13 -10.33
N CYS A 157 2.13 25.76 -10.37
CA CYS A 157 3.18 26.38 -9.54
C CYS A 157 3.74 27.67 -10.16
N GLY A 158 4.01 28.67 -9.31
CA GLY A 158 4.72 29.88 -9.69
C GLY A 158 6.24 29.80 -9.47
N THR A 159 6.88 30.95 -9.61
CA THR A 159 8.34 31.15 -9.47
C THR A 159 8.82 31.32 -8.02
N GLY A 160 7.89 31.32 -7.07
CA GLY A 160 8.16 31.32 -5.63
C GLY A 160 7.37 30.21 -4.93
N GLU A 161 6.86 30.50 -3.73
CA GLU A 161 6.01 29.58 -2.95
C GLU A 161 4.51 29.76 -3.23
N GLU A 162 4.17 30.51 -4.28
CA GLU A 162 2.79 30.78 -4.68
C GLU A 162 2.28 29.68 -5.61
N VAL A 163 1.14 29.09 -5.26
CA VAL A 163 0.52 27.97 -5.98
C VAL A 163 -0.92 28.33 -6.33
N LEU A 164 -1.35 27.95 -7.53
CA LEU A 164 -2.76 27.93 -7.91
C LEU A 164 -3.29 26.51 -7.99
N PHE A 165 -4.42 26.29 -7.31
CA PHE A 165 -5.32 25.19 -7.61
C PHE A 165 -6.56 25.72 -8.32
N SER A 166 -7.23 24.85 -9.08
CA SER A 166 -8.45 25.19 -9.81
C SER A 166 -9.53 24.10 -9.67
N ARG A 167 -10.80 24.47 -9.90
CA ARG A 167 -11.95 23.55 -10.01
C ARG A 167 -12.96 24.13 -11.00
N GLN A 168 -13.69 23.25 -11.68
CA GLN A 168 -14.79 23.62 -12.58
C GLN A 168 -16.13 23.49 -11.85
N GLU A 169 -16.87 24.60 -11.77
CA GLU A 169 -18.17 24.75 -11.12
C GLU A 169 -19.17 25.26 -12.16
N ASP A 170 -19.93 24.34 -12.74
CA ASP A 170 -20.92 24.58 -13.79
C ASP A 170 -20.36 25.43 -14.93
N SER A 171 -20.80 26.69 -15.07
CA SER A 171 -20.34 27.66 -16.07
C SER A 171 -19.17 28.54 -15.59
N THR A 172 -18.39 28.11 -14.59
CA THR A 172 -17.32 28.92 -13.98
C THR A 172 -16.07 28.11 -13.61
N THR A 173 -14.90 28.74 -13.65
CA THR A 173 -13.68 28.21 -13.03
C THR A 173 -13.39 28.97 -11.75
N ARG A 174 -13.21 28.22 -10.66
CA ARG A 174 -12.79 28.76 -9.37
C ARG A 174 -11.33 28.44 -9.10
N PHE A 175 -10.57 29.44 -8.69
CA PHE A 175 -9.14 29.40 -8.41
C PHE A 175 -8.86 29.64 -6.93
N LEU A 176 -7.95 28.85 -6.38
CA LEU A 176 -7.46 28.95 -5.01
C LEU A 176 -5.98 29.31 -5.07
N ARG A 177 -5.62 30.52 -4.63
CA ARG A 177 -4.23 30.96 -4.50
C ARG A 177 -3.75 30.62 -3.10
N VAL A 178 -2.69 29.82 -3.01
CA VAL A 178 -2.20 29.21 -1.76
C VAL A 178 -0.74 29.59 -1.55
N ASP A 179 -0.38 29.99 -0.33
CA ASP A 179 1.01 30.09 0.11
C ASP A 179 1.50 28.70 0.54
N ALA A 180 2.39 28.10 -0.24
CA ALA A 180 2.94 26.77 0.07
C ALA A 180 3.68 26.72 1.42
N ARG A 181 4.18 27.85 1.95
CA ARG A 181 4.86 27.87 3.27
C ARG A 181 3.91 27.58 4.43
N THR A 182 2.63 27.89 4.28
CA THR A 182 1.63 27.82 5.35
C THR A 182 0.45 26.90 5.02
N GLY A 183 0.25 26.57 3.74
CA GLY A 183 -0.96 25.91 3.25
C GLY A 183 -2.21 26.81 3.24
N ALA A 184 -2.07 28.10 3.59
CA ALA A 184 -3.21 29.01 3.67
C ALA A 184 -3.69 29.46 2.29
N VAL A 185 -4.99 29.37 2.05
CA VAL A 185 -5.65 29.99 0.88
C VAL A 185 -5.64 31.51 1.07
N GLN A 186 -4.70 32.19 0.42
CA GLN A 186 -4.61 33.66 0.43
C GLN A 186 -5.80 34.32 -0.26
N ARG A 187 -6.29 33.72 -1.36
CA ARG A 187 -7.29 34.35 -2.23
C ARG A 187 -8.10 33.31 -3.00
N ASN A 188 -9.41 33.55 -3.08
CA ASN A 188 -10.37 32.70 -3.78
C ASN A 188 -11.03 33.51 -4.89
N LEU A 189 -11.01 33.02 -6.14
CA LEU A 189 -11.48 33.77 -7.30
C LEU A 189 -12.38 32.91 -8.16
N THR A 190 -13.52 33.45 -8.57
CA THR A 190 -14.41 32.80 -9.54
C THR A 190 -14.36 33.61 -10.83
N SER A 191 -13.93 32.97 -11.91
CA SER A 191 -14.00 33.54 -13.25
C SER A 191 -15.10 32.85 -14.04
N LYS A 192 -15.78 33.58 -14.92
CA LYS A 192 -16.78 32.96 -15.80
C LYS A 192 -16.08 32.01 -16.78
N GLY A 193 -16.67 30.83 -16.89
CA GLY A 193 -16.34 29.79 -17.84
C GLY A 193 -15.10 28.94 -17.52
N GLN A 194 -14.93 27.87 -18.32
CA GLN A 194 -13.80 26.93 -18.34
C GLN A 194 -12.48 27.59 -18.77
N LEU A 195 -11.73 28.11 -17.80
CA LEU A 195 -10.32 28.51 -17.93
C LEU A 195 -9.42 27.36 -17.45
N THR A 196 -8.26 27.18 -18.09
CA THR A 196 -7.34 26.07 -17.79
C THR A 196 -5.90 26.54 -17.63
N SER A 197 -5.02 25.67 -17.12
CA SER A 197 -3.58 25.92 -17.01
C SER A 197 -3.22 27.25 -16.34
N ALA A 198 -3.94 27.65 -15.29
CA ALA A 198 -3.66 28.90 -14.61
C ALA A 198 -2.35 28.82 -13.81
N VAL A 199 -1.48 29.81 -14.00
CA VAL A 199 -0.19 29.95 -13.29
C VAL A 199 -0.07 31.33 -12.62
N PRO A 200 0.48 31.41 -11.39
CA PRO A 200 0.74 32.69 -10.74
C PRO A 200 2.06 33.29 -11.24
N VAL A 201 2.02 34.58 -11.62
CA VAL A 201 3.15 35.34 -12.16
C VAL A 201 3.27 36.64 -11.37
N GLY A 202 4.04 36.59 -10.28
CA GLY A 202 3.99 37.64 -9.24
C GLY A 202 2.59 37.76 -8.64
N ASP A 203 2.04 38.96 -8.59
CA ASP A 203 0.68 39.21 -8.08
C ASP A 203 -0.42 38.83 -9.07
N LYS A 204 -0.07 38.60 -10.34
CA LYS A 204 -1.00 38.29 -11.43
C LYS A 204 -1.27 36.80 -11.54
N ILE A 205 -2.38 36.46 -12.19
CA ILE A 205 -2.70 35.10 -12.61
C ILE A 205 -2.89 35.12 -14.13
N VAL A 206 -2.15 34.27 -14.85
CA VAL A 206 -2.32 34.07 -16.29
C VAL A 206 -2.92 32.69 -16.51
N ALA A 207 -3.97 32.60 -17.32
CA ALA A 207 -4.67 31.36 -17.63
C ALA A 207 -4.94 31.22 -19.14
N ALA A 208 -5.21 30.00 -19.58
CA ALA A 208 -5.66 29.70 -20.93
C ALA A 208 -7.19 29.85 -21.02
N GLY A 209 -7.64 30.63 -22.01
CA GLY A 209 -9.03 30.66 -22.48
C GLY A 209 -9.15 30.07 -23.89
N ALA A 210 -10.28 30.33 -24.55
CA ALA A 210 -10.67 29.76 -25.85
C ALA A 210 -9.54 29.67 -26.90
N ASN A 211 -9.19 30.80 -27.51
CA ASN A 211 -8.10 30.90 -28.49
C ASN A 211 -7.08 31.97 -28.05
N ARG A 212 -6.90 32.12 -26.73
CA ARG A 212 -6.26 33.29 -26.11
C ARG A 212 -5.66 33.00 -24.72
N LEU A 213 -4.65 33.78 -24.34
CA LEU A 213 -4.25 33.95 -22.94
C LEU A 213 -5.11 35.05 -22.28
N VAL A 214 -5.47 34.83 -21.02
CA VAL A 214 -6.16 35.82 -20.17
C VAL A 214 -5.38 36.10 -18.89
N GLU A 215 -5.46 37.34 -18.41
CA GLU A 215 -5.02 37.74 -17.07
C GLU A 215 -6.26 37.95 -16.18
N LEU A 216 -6.19 37.49 -14.92
CA LEU A 216 -7.28 37.67 -13.94
C LEU A 216 -6.99 38.85 -13.01
N ASP A 217 -7.96 39.75 -12.87
CA ASP A 217 -7.88 40.93 -11.99
C ASP A 217 -8.12 40.61 -10.49
N SER A 218 -8.28 41.64 -9.65
CA SER A 218 -8.57 41.50 -8.21
C SER A 218 -9.91 40.81 -7.90
N ALA A 219 -10.90 40.91 -8.80
CA ALA A 219 -12.24 40.33 -8.65
C ALA A 219 -12.40 38.96 -9.35
N GLY A 220 -11.42 38.53 -10.16
CA GLY A 220 -11.48 37.31 -10.96
C GLY A 220 -12.00 37.52 -12.38
N LYS A 221 -12.16 38.77 -12.83
CA LYS A 221 -12.52 39.08 -14.21
C LYS A 221 -11.34 38.76 -15.13
N ALA A 222 -11.60 37.96 -16.16
CA ALA A 222 -10.61 37.60 -17.16
C ALA A 222 -10.51 38.68 -18.25
N THR A 223 -9.31 39.22 -18.46
CA THR A 223 -9.02 40.15 -19.55
C THR A 223 -8.11 39.48 -20.57
N THR A 224 -8.44 39.57 -21.86
CA THR A 224 -7.59 39.00 -22.93
C THR A 224 -6.27 39.76 -23.02
N VAL A 225 -5.15 39.05 -22.92
CA VAL A 225 -3.80 39.65 -23.04
C VAL A 225 -3.05 39.23 -24.31
N GLN A 226 -3.43 38.11 -24.93
CA GLN A 226 -2.85 37.65 -26.19
C GLN A 226 -3.85 36.76 -26.93
N ALA A 227 -4.09 37.05 -28.22
CA ALA A 227 -4.73 36.09 -29.12
C ALA A 227 -3.69 35.05 -29.58
N THR A 228 -4.03 33.77 -29.47
CA THR A 228 -3.15 32.62 -29.75
C THR A 228 -3.65 31.74 -30.89
N GLY A 229 -4.87 31.96 -31.41
CA GLY A 229 -5.43 31.26 -32.57
C GLY A 229 -5.67 29.76 -32.36
N GLY A 230 -5.78 29.32 -31.11
CA GLY A 230 -6.01 27.95 -30.68
C GLY A 230 -5.82 27.86 -29.17
N VAL A 231 -6.43 26.87 -28.50
CA VAL A 231 -6.40 26.72 -27.04
C VAL A 231 -4.95 26.62 -26.52
N PRO A 232 -4.47 27.57 -25.69
CA PRO A 232 -3.17 27.44 -25.03
C PRO A 232 -3.18 26.30 -23.99
N PHE A 233 -2.06 25.61 -23.83
CA PHE A 233 -1.93 24.54 -22.85
C PHE A 233 -0.50 24.46 -22.29
N ARG A 234 -0.33 23.74 -21.15
CA ARG A 234 0.94 23.66 -20.40
C ARG A 234 1.58 25.04 -20.20
N LEU A 235 0.81 25.99 -19.66
CA LEU A 235 1.36 27.26 -19.23
C LEU A 235 2.34 27.00 -18.07
N GLN A 236 3.51 27.62 -18.11
CA GLN A 236 4.55 27.50 -17.09
C GLN A 236 5.14 28.89 -16.82
N ALA A 237 5.22 29.28 -15.55
CA ALA A 237 5.76 30.58 -15.14
C ALA A 237 7.29 30.52 -14.95
N SER A 238 8.00 31.54 -15.41
CA SER A 238 9.41 31.79 -15.08
C SER A 238 9.64 33.29 -14.96
N ALA A 239 10.44 33.75 -14.00
CA ALA A 239 10.59 35.18 -13.66
C ALA A 239 9.27 35.99 -13.74
N ALA A 240 9.11 36.80 -14.78
CA ALA A 240 7.92 37.59 -15.11
C ALA A 240 7.34 37.26 -16.51
N GLU A 241 7.56 36.04 -16.99
CA GLU A 241 7.14 35.51 -18.29
C GLU A 241 6.35 34.19 -18.15
N VAL A 242 5.61 33.84 -19.20
CA VAL A 242 4.86 32.58 -19.29
C VAL A 242 5.26 31.86 -20.58
N GLY A 243 5.81 30.66 -20.44
CA GLY A 243 5.90 29.72 -21.56
C GLY A 243 4.57 29.00 -21.74
N TYR A 244 4.15 28.75 -22.98
CA TYR A 244 2.93 27.97 -23.27
C TYR A 244 3.00 27.25 -24.63
N GLN A 245 2.14 26.26 -24.85
CA GLN A 245 2.03 25.52 -26.11
C GLN A 245 0.68 25.75 -26.80
N VAL A 246 0.64 25.59 -28.13
CA VAL A 246 -0.60 25.62 -28.94
C VAL A 246 -0.53 24.54 -30.03
N VAL A 247 -1.60 23.75 -30.19
CA VAL A 247 -1.67 22.70 -31.23
C VAL A 247 -1.95 23.31 -32.62
N ARG A 248 -1.26 22.79 -33.64
CA ARG A 248 -1.33 23.19 -35.05
C ARG A 248 -1.42 21.95 -35.95
N GLY A 249 -2.62 21.38 -36.07
CA GLY A 249 -2.81 20.13 -36.81
C GLY A 249 -2.06 18.98 -36.12
N ASP A 250 -1.05 18.44 -36.78
CA ASP A 250 -0.14 17.40 -36.29
C ASP A 250 1.12 17.97 -35.59
N ARG A 251 1.28 19.30 -35.55
CA ARG A 251 2.39 20.02 -34.91
C ARG A 251 1.97 20.69 -33.60
N VAL A 252 2.96 21.08 -32.80
CA VAL A 252 2.81 21.92 -31.61
C VAL A 252 3.78 23.08 -31.68
N ASP A 253 3.26 24.30 -31.53
CA ASP A 253 4.03 25.52 -31.38
C ASP A 253 4.31 25.75 -29.89
N VAL A 254 5.52 26.17 -29.54
CA VAL A 254 5.86 26.68 -28.20
C VAL A 254 6.09 28.19 -28.28
N PHE A 255 5.49 28.92 -27.35
CA PHE A 255 5.55 30.37 -27.27
C PHE A 255 6.08 30.83 -25.90
N ARG A 256 6.71 32.00 -25.90
CA ARG A 256 7.11 32.76 -24.71
C ARG A 256 6.34 34.08 -24.70
N TYR A 257 5.48 34.26 -23.71
CA TYR A 257 4.78 35.52 -23.43
C TYR A 257 5.57 36.34 -22.41
N ALA A 258 6.08 37.49 -22.83
CA ALA A 258 6.83 38.42 -21.99
C ALA A 258 6.59 39.87 -22.46
N ASN A 259 6.58 40.84 -21.54
CA ASN A 259 6.41 42.27 -21.86
C ASN A 259 5.18 42.55 -22.77
N GLY A 260 4.07 41.85 -22.54
CA GLY A 260 2.84 42.02 -23.31
C GLY A 260 2.83 41.40 -24.71
N THR A 261 3.86 40.66 -25.12
CA THR A 261 3.98 40.07 -26.46
C THR A 261 4.30 38.57 -26.39
N SER A 262 3.69 37.76 -27.24
CA SER A 262 4.08 36.35 -27.43
C SER A 262 4.96 36.16 -28.65
N THR A 263 6.11 35.52 -28.43
CA THR A 263 7.07 35.14 -29.48
C THR A 263 7.10 33.62 -29.59
N LYS A 264 7.00 33.06 -30.80
CA LYS A 264 7.20 31.62 -31.05
C LYS A 264 8.67 31.28 -30.86
N VAL A 265 8.97 30.27 -30.06
CA VAL A 265 10.34 29.87 -29.68
C VAL A 265 10.73 28.48 -30.16
N ALA A 266 9.75 27.59 -30.37
CA ALA A 266 9.99 26.24 -30.89
C ALA A 266 8.77 25.70 -31.64
N GLU A 267 8.97 24.64 -32.44
CA GLU A 267 7.93 23.88 -33.12
C GLU A 267 8.35 22.40 -33.22
N GLY A 268 7.44 21.48 -32.92
CA GLY A 268 7.68 20.04 -32.99
C GLY A 268 6.43 19.26 -33.40
N ARG A 269 6.56 17.96 -33.62
CA ARG A 269 5.42 17.05 -33.83
C ARG A 269 4.63 16.93 -32.53
N LYS A 270 3.30 16.79 -32.63
CA LYS A 270 2.41 16.57 -31.49
C LYS A 270 2.91 15.39 -30.64
N GLY A 271 3.06 15.59 -29.32
CA GLY A 271 3.59 14.59 -28.39
C GLY A 271 5.10 14.29 -28.49
N ALA A 272 5.83 14.90 -29.43
CA ALA A 272 7.28 14.79 -29.58
C ALA A 272 8.05 16.01 -29.03
N LEU A 273 7.34 17.06 -28.63
CA LEU A 273 7.88 18.28 -28.03
C LEU A 273 6.97 18.79 -26.91
N ALA A 274 7.51 18.94 -25.70
CA ALA A 274 6.78 19.40 -24.53
C ALA A 274 7.52 20.47 -23.75
N LEU A 275 6.75 21.45 -23.25
CA LEU A 275 7.22 22.43 -22.27
C LEU A 275 7.01 21.87 -20.85
N LYS A 276 8.09 21.84 -20.07
CA LYS A 276 8.12 21.40 -18.66
C LYS A 276 8.62 22.56 -17.78
N GLY A 277 8.02 22.71 -16.60
CA GLY A 277 8.50 23.63 -15.56
C GLY A 277 8.95 22.85 -14.32
N SER A 278 10.07 23.23 -13.73
CA SER A 278 10.58 22.63 -12.48
C SER A 278 11.43 23.64 -11.72
N GLY A 279 11.12 23.89 -10.45
CA GLY A 279 11.88 24.85 -9.61
C GLY A 279 11.96 26.27 -10.19
N GLY A 280 10.91 26.73 -10.88
CA GLY A 280 10.87 28.04 -11.56
C GLY A 280 11.65 28.14 -12.89
N ASN A 281 12.31 27.06 -13.33
CA ASN A 281 13.03 26.97 -14.60
C ASN A 281 12.20 26.25 -15.67
N LEU A 282 12.45 26.59 -16.95
CA LEU A 282 11.69 26.06 -18.09
C LEU A 282 12.55 25.19 -19.01
N PHE A 283 11.96 24.08 -19.44
CA PHE A 283 12.63 23.04 -20.20
C PHE A 283 11.82 22.62 -21.42
N LEU A 284 12.49 22.44 -22.56
CA LEU A 284 11.94 21.76 -23.74
C LEU A 284 12.40 20.30 -23.70
N THR A 285 11.45 19.37 -23.81
CA THR A 285 11.66 17.92 -23.73
C THR A 285 10.98 17.20 -24.88
N GLY A 286 11.35 15.95 -25.14
CA GLY A 286 10.90 15.16 -26.28
C GLY A 286 11.92 15.10 -27.42
N PRO A 287 11.82 14.11 -28.33
CA PRO A 287 12.79 13.92 -29.41
C PRO A 287 12.90 15.12 -30.37
N ASP A 288 11.84 15.89 -30.56
CA ASP A 288 11.85 17.10 -31.40
C ASP A 288 12.44 18.33 -30.66
N ALA A 289 12.72 18.25 -29.35
CA ALA A 289 13.42 19.32 -28.63
C ALA A 289 14.93 19.34 -28.89
N LYS A 290 15.50 18.21 -29.31
CA LYS A 290 16.95 18.01 -29.42
C LYS A 290 17.56 18.95 -30.47
N GLY A 291 18.42 19.85 -30.00
CA GLY A 291 19.11 20.83 -30.85
C GLY A 291 18.31 22.09 -31.18
N LEU A 292 17.10 22.27 -30.63
CA LEU A 292 16.37 23.53 -30.78
C LEU A 292 17.04 24.68 -30.00
N PRO A 293 17.07 25.91 -30.55
CA PRO A 293 17.55 27.08 -29.82
C PRO A 293 16.55 27.47 -28.72
N ALA A 294 16.92 27.24 -27.47
CA ALA A 294 16.13 27.66 -26.32
C ALA A 294 16.31 29.17 -26.02
N PRO A 295 15.26 29.89 -25.59
CA PRO A 295 15.39 31.26 -25.08
C PRO A 295 16.37 31.37 -23.90
N ALA A 296 16.88 32.57 -23.65
CA ALA A 296 17.69 32.83 -22.45
C ALA A 296 16.89 32.49 -21.18
N GLY A 297 17.45 31.62 -20.33
CA GLY A 297 16.79 31.09 -19.12
C GLY A 297 16.05 29.76 -19.32
N TRP A 298 15.94 29.26 -20.56
CA TRP A 298 15.34 27.96 -20.88
C TRP A 298 16.42 26.95 -21.30
N ARG A 299 16.18 25.65 -21.17
CA ARG A 299 17.07 24.58 -21.68
C ARG A 299 16.30 23.56 -22.53
N ALA A 300 16.88 23.12 -23.65
CA ALA A 300 16.40 21.93 -24.35
C ALA A 300 17.14 20.69 -23.83
N LEU A 301 16.42 19.60 -23.54
CA LEU A 301 16.94 18.38 -22.93
C LEU A 301 16.63 17.14 -23.78
N ASP A 302 17.57 16.19 -23.79
CA ASP A 302 17.48 14.92 -24.52
C ASP A 302 16.73 13.85 -23.71
N ALA A 303 15.40 14.01 -23.63
CA ALA A 303 14.50 13.24 -22.77
C ALA A 303 13.16 12.92 -23.46
N PRO A 304 12.37 11.93 -22.99
CA PRO A 304 10.96 11.78 -23.35
C PRO A 304 10.16 13.07 -23.10
N ALA A 305 9.08 13.30 -23.86
CA ALA A 305 8.29 14.54 -23.79
C ALA A 305 7.45 14.65 -22.49
N ASP A 306 7.22 13.54 -21.80
CA ASP A 306 6.51 13.45 -20.54
C ASP A 306 7.42 13.24 -19.33
N ALA A 307 8.74 13.13 -19.51
CA ALA A 307 9.75 12.96 -18.46
C ALA A 307 9.69 14.04 -17.37
N ASP A 308 9.91 13.65 -16.11
CA ASP A 308 10.07 14.61 -15.01
C ASP A 308 11.50 15.15 -14.97
N VAL A 309 11.64 16.46 -14.79
CA VAL A 309 12.89 17.20 -14.93
C VAL A 309 13.32 17.75 -13.58
N SER A 310 14.58 17.57 -13.22
CA SER A 310 15.15 18.17 -12.00
C SER A 310 15.13 19.71 -12.06
N SER A 311 15.13 20.37 -10.91
CA SER A 311 14.94 21.82 -10.76
C SER A 311 15.92 22.67 -11.58
N ARG A 312 17.10 22.14 -11.92
CA ARG A 312 18.10 22.75 -12.81
C ARG A 312 18.30 21.98 -14.12
N GLY A 313 17.67 20.81 -14.28
CA GLY A 313 17.72 19.97 -15.48
C GLY A 313 19.03 19.19 -15.67
N GLY A 314 19.71 18.80 -14.58
CA GLY A 314 20.85 17.87 -14.58
C GLY A 314 20.46 16.38 -14.61
N LEU A 315 19.21 16.05 -14.26
CA LEU A 315 18.62 14.72 -14.32
C LEU A 315 17.20 14.77 -14.91
N VAL A 316 16.86 13.75 -15.70
CA VAL A 316 15.49 13.49 -16.17
C VAL A 316 15.06 12.08 -15.78
N VAL A 317 13.86 11.93 -15.23
CA VAL A 317 13.23 10.62 -14.96
C VAL A 317 12.47 10.21 -16.22
N THR A 318 12.83 9.07 -16.79
CA THR A 318 12.20 8.53 -18.01
C THR A 318 11.10 7.52 -17.71
N GLY A 319 11.07 6.96 -16.50
CA GLY A 319 10.00 6.08 -16.04
C GLY A 319 10.10 5.74 -14.55
N THR A 320 8.99 5.25 -14.03
CA THR A 320 8.89 4.66 -12.68
C THR A 320 8.07 3.37 -12.80
N VAL A 321 8.25 2.38 -11.93
CA VAL A 321 7.40 1.17 -11.94
C VAL A 321 7.25 0.63 -10.51
N SER A 322 6.03 0.64 -9.98
CA SER A 322 5.67 -0.16 -8.81
C SER A 322 5.75 -1.66 -9.10
N ALA A 323 6.60 -2.35 -8.33
CA ALA A 323 6.71 -3.79 -8.27
C ALA A 323 5.87 -4.37 -7.11
N PRO A 324 5.57 -5.67 -7.11
CA PRO A 324 4.94 -6.34 -5.96
C PRO A 324 5.94 -6.32 -4.79
N GLY A 325 5.46 -6.13 -3.57
CA GLY A 325 6.35 -5.95 -2.40
C GLY A 325 6.90 -4.53 -2.23
N ARG A 326 6.12 -3.49 -2.57
CA ARG A 326 6.32 -2.06 -2.22
C ARG A 326 7.56 -1.37 -2.84
N LYS A 327 8.36 -2.05 -3.66
CA LYS A 327 9.51 -1.47 -4.38
C LYS A 327 9.09 -0.70 -5.63
N VAL A 328 9.55 0.53 -5.78
CA VAL A 328 9.46 1.35 -7.00
C VAL A 328 10.82 1.39 -7.68
N THR A 329 10.86 0.89 -8.91
CA THR A 329 12.01 1.09 -9.80
C THR A 329 11.89 2.46 -10.45
N ILE A 330 12.98 3.23 -10.53
CA ILE A 330 13.03 4.54 -11.19
C ILE A 330 14.09 4.48 -12.29
N THR A 331 13.69 4.69 -13.54
CA THR A 331 14.61 4.84 -14.68
C THR A 331 14.82 6.33 -14.98
N ALA A 332 16.07 6.72 -15.17
CA ALA A 332 16.47 8.11 -15.36
C ALA A 332 17.71 8.26 -16.24
N ARG A 333 18.03 9.49 -16.62
CA ARG A 333 19.22 9.82 -17.42
C ARG A 333 19.88 11.10 -16.90
N SER A 334 21.20 11.09 -16.77
CA SER A 334 21.96 12.33 -16.55
C SER A 334 22.05 13.10 -17.86
N THR A 335 21.60 14.36 -17.87
CA THR A 335 21.48 15.16 -19.10
C THR A 335 22.82 15.63 -19.66
N GLU A 336 23.85 15.73 -18.81
CA GLU A 336 25.18 16.24 -19.20
C GLU A 336 26.17 15.12 -19.52
N THR A 337 26.08 13.96 -18.87
CA THR A 337 26.93 12.79 -19.18
C THR A 337 26.26 11.80 -20.12
N ALA A 338 24.98 12.02 -20.46
CA ALA A 338 24.12 11.16 -21.28
C ALA A 338 23.98 9.70 -20.80
N LYS A 339 24.40 9.40 -19.55
CA LYS A 339 24.36 8.06 -18.97
C LYS A 339 22.97 7.69 -18.46
N PRO A 340 22.47 6.48 -18.74
CA PRO A 340 21.29 5.94 -18.09
C PRO A 340 21.59 5.61 -16.63
N LEU A 341 20.55 5.68 -15.82
CA LEU A 341 20.55 5.46 -14.38
C LEU A 341 19.29 4.69 -14.02
N GLU A 342 19.41 3.75 -13.09
CA GLU A 342 18.27 3.00 -12.57
C GLU A 342 18.40 2.88 -11.05
N PHE A 343 17.30 3.09 -10.35
CA PHE A 343 17.22 3.07 -8.89
C PHE A 343 16.09 2.18 -8.41
N ALA A 344 16.16 1.69 -7.17
CA ALA A 344 15.01 1.12 -6.46
C ALA A 344 14.78 1.85 -5.12
N VAL A 345 13.51 2.02 -4.76
CA VAL A 345 13.05 2.81 -3.60
C VAL A 345 11.77 2.22 -3.03
N ASP A 346 11.67 2.03 -1.72
CA ASP A 346 10.49 1.46 -1.08
C ASP A 346 9.44 2.53 -0.76
N THR A 347 8.15 2.20 -0.96
CA THR A 347 7.02 3.17 -0.96
C THR A 347 6.46 3.56 0.41
N GLU A 348 7.07 3.13 1.51
CA GLU A 348 6.57 3.44 2.85
C GLU A 348 6.84 4.90 3.25
N SER A 349 5.78 5.71 3.38
CA SER A 349 5.89 7.02 4.07
C SER A 349 4.60 7.51 4.70
N THR A 350 4.71 8.56 5.51
CA THR A 350 3.79 8.89 6.61
C THR A 350 3.05 10.22 6.39
N SER A 351 1.72 10.26 6.46
CA SER A 351 0.97 11.50 6.75
C SER A 351 -0.47 11.28 7.22
N SER A 352 -1.02 12.19 8.03
CA SER A 352 -2.41 12.15 8.55
C SER A 352 -2.99 13.57 8.76
N GLY A 353 -4.32 13.71 8.77
CA GLY A 353 -5.03 14.98 9.03
C GLY A 353 -6.57 14.87 8.88
N ALA A 354 -7.36 15.56 9.72
CA ALA A 354 -8.83 15.35 9.87
C ALA A 354 -9.62 16.58 10.42
N ALA A 355 -10.96 16.65 10.20
CA ALA A 355 -11.94 17.67 10.71
C ALA A 355 -13.45 17.19 10.61
N PRO A 356 -14.51 17.88 11.18
CA PRO A 356 -15.67 17.17 11.81
C PRO A 356 -17.15 17.73 11.83
N ALA A 357 -18.19 16.84 11.93
CA ALA A 357 -19.42 16.83 12.81
C ALA A 357 -20.84 17.52 12.56
N SER A 358 -21.97 16.74 12.61
CA SER A 358 -23.25 16.89 13.47
C SER A 358 -24.74 16.81 12.94
N THR A 359 -25.73 16.45 13.85
CA THR A 359 -26.91 15.45 13.98
C THR A 359 -28.24 15.48 13.14
N ALA A 360 -29.15 14.45 13.00
CA ALA A 360 -29.23 12.94 13.22
C ALA A 360 -30.64 12.28 12.82
N GLY A 361 -30.86 10.92 12.74
CA GLY A 361 -32.20 10.21 12.60
C GLY A 361 -32.20 8.64 12.40
N VAL A 362 -33.17 7.83 12.91
CA VAL A 362 -32.98 6.38 13.34
C VAL A 362 -33.93 5.28 12.78
N THR A 363 -33.42 4.05 12.48
CA THR A 363 -34.00 2.69 12.77
C THR A 363 -32.97 1.55 12.60
N GLU A 364 -33.08 0.45 13.38
CA GLU A 364 -32.01 -0.55 13.70
C GLU A 364 -30.82 0.07 14.46
N ASP A 365 -30.13 -0.70 15.33
CA ASP A 365 -28.93 -0.20 16.03
C ASP A 365 -27.69 -0.36 15.13
N GLU A 366 -27.54 0.63 14.25
CA GLU A 366 -26.41 0.78 13.34
C GLU A 366 -25.04 0.77 14.05
N SER A 367 -24.97 0.97 15.38
CA SER A 367 -23.70 0.87 16.11
C SER A 367 -23.22 -0.57 16.33
N THR A 368 -24.06 -1.59 16.05
CA THR A 368 -23.75 -3.00 16.32
C THR A 368 -23.80 -3.91 15.10
N VAL A 369 -24.57 -3.56 14.07
CA VAL A 369 -24.62 -4.33 12.81
C VAL A 369 -23.44 -3.95 11.89
N PRO A 370 -22.76 -4.92 11.24
CA PRO A 370 -21.57 -4.65 10.41
C PRO A 370 -21.89 -3.95 9.08
N TRP A 371 -23.12 -4.06 8.57
CA TRP A 371 -23.59 -3.35 7.37
C TRP A 371 -24.25 -2.01 7.70
N ASP A 372 -24.44 -1.17 6.67
CA ASP A 372 -25.19 0.09 6.75
C ASP A 372 -26.67 -0.13 6.41
N VAL A 373 -27.56 0.37 7.27
CA VAL A 373 -29.02 0.16 7.18
C VAL A 373 -29.67 1.26 6.33
N ASP A 374 -29.25 2.50 6.55
CA ASP A 374 -29.59 3.72 5.83
C ASP A 374 -29.01 3.83 4.41
N ARG A 375 -28.14 2.90 3.99
CA ARG A 375 -27.53 2.85 2.65
C ARG A 375 -28.52 3.08 1.50
N ALA A 376 -28.07 3.80 0.49
CA ALA A 376 -28.80 3.98 -0.76
C ALA A 376 -28.71 2.79 -1.73
N CYS A 377 -27.66 1.96 -1.60
CA CYS A 377 -27.37 0.87 -2.54
C CYS A 377 -28.00 -0.47 -2.11
N ALA A 378 -28.45 -1.26 -3.09
CA ALA A 378 -29.31 -2.40 -2.82
C ALA A 378 -28.61 -3.49 -1.99
N VAL A 379 -27.47 -4.00 -2.49
CA VAL A 379 -26.71 -5.07 -1.84
C VAL A 379 -25.84 -4.47 -0.72
N PRO A 380 -26.00 -4.88 0.55
CA PRO A 380 -25.20 -4.35 1.66
C PRO A 380 -23.74 -4.78 1.56
N ARG A 381 -22.81 -3.84 1.80
CA ARG A 381 -21.45 -4.21 2.20
C ARG A 381 -21.52 -4.79 3.62
N ASN A 382 -20.58 -5.66 3.97
CA ASN A 382 -20.42 -6.22 5.32
C ASN A 382 -21.61 -7.02 5.87
N ASP A 383 -22.49 -7.53 5.00
CA ASP A 383 -23.37 -8.67 5.34
C ASP A 383 -22.56 -9.95 5.19
N HIS A 384 -22.33 -10.68 6.29
CA HIS A 384 -21.53 -11.92 6.31
C HIS A 384 -22.09 -13.03 5.41
N ARG A 385 -23.36 -12.94 5.03
CA ARG A 385 -24.02 -13.93 4.17
C ARG A 385 -23.71 -13.74 2.68
N LEU A 386 -23.02 -12.64 2.32
CA LEU A 386 -22.86 -12.16 0.95
C LEU A 386 -21.39 -11.88 0.63
N GLN A 387 -20.61 -12.94 0.40
CA GLN A 387 -19.22 -12.84 -0.07
C GLN A 387 -19.12 -12.95 -1.59
N THR A 388 -18.29 -12.08 -2.14
CA THR A 388 -18.02 -11.92 -3.57
C THR A 388 -16.75 -12.68 -3.92
N TYR A 389 -16.86 -13.66 -4.83
CA TYR A 389 -15.71 -14.38 -5.37
C TYR A 389 -14.88 -13.49 -6.29
N GLN A 390 -13.55 -13.49 -6.13
CA GLN A 390 -12.61 -12.73 -6.96
C GLN A 390 -12.08 -13.59 -8.12
N PRO A 391 -12.54 -13.38 -9.37
CA PRO A 391 -12.12 -14.18 -10.52
C PRO A 391 -10.72 -13.83 -11.00
N THR A 392 -9.98 -14.83 -11.50
CA THR A 392 -8.74 -14.55 -12.23
C THR A 392 -9.04 -13.76 -13.52
N PRO A 393 -8.06 -13.05 -14.10
CA PRO A 393 -8.27 -12.36 -15.36
C PRO A 393 -8.67 -13.29 -16.52
N GLU A 394 -8.19 -14.55 -16.52
CA GLU A 394 -8.59 -15.57 -17.49
C GLU A 394 -10.06 -15.99 -17.32
N GLN A 395 -10.58 -16.03 -16.09
CA GLN A 395 -11.99 -16.26 -15.82
C GLN A 395 -12.86 -15.11 -16.33
N VAL A 396 -12.42 -13.86 -16.17
CA VAL A 396 -13.11 -12.69 -16.73
C VAL A 396 -13.04 -12.69 -18.27
N GLU A 397 -11.91 -13.03 -18.87
CA GLU A 397 -11.78 -13.19 -20.32
C GLU A 397 -12.74 -14.26 -20.87
N TRP A 398 -12.77 -15.44 -20.24
CA TRP A 398 -13.69 -16.53 -20.54
C TRP A 398 -15.15 -16.08 -20.45
N ALA A 399 -15.53 -15.40 -19.37
CA ALA A 399 -16.88 -14.90 -19.20
C ALA A 399 -17.27 -13.86 -20.25
N ALA A 400 -16.42 -12.86 -20.52
CA ALA A 400 -16.68 -11.85 -21.53
C ALA A 400 -16.77 -12.44 -22.96
N ASN A 401 -15.88 -13.38 -23.29
CA ASN A 401 -15.89 -14.10 -24.57
C ASN A 401 -17.22 -14.86 -24.76
N LEU A 402 -17.72 -15.53 -23.72
CA LEU A 402 -18.98 -16.27 -23.79
C LEU A 402 -20.21 -15.36 -23.71
N ALA A 403 -20.16 -14.25 -22.97
CA ALA A 403 -21.24 -13.28 -22.87
C ALA A 403 -21.59 -12.70 -24.24
N VAL A 404 -20.60 -12.21 -25.01
CA VAL A 404 -20.85 -11.65 -26.35
C VAL A 404 -21.33 -12.68 -27.38
N GLN A 405 -21.20 -13.98 -27.07
CA GLN A 405 -21.75 -15.09 -27.85
C GLN A 405 -23.13 -15.56 -27.34
N GLY A 406 -23.65 -15.01 -26.23
CA GLY A 406 -24.87 -15.46 -25.56
C GLY A 406 -24.76 -16.86 -24.93
N LYS A 407 -23.56 -17.26 -24.51
CA LYS A 407 -23.22 -18.65 -24.09
C LYS A 407 -23.07 -18.85 -22.59
N LEU A 408 -23.31 -17.85 -21.74
CA LEU A 408 -23.31 -18.00 -20.27
C LEU A 408 -24.62 -18.65 -19.75
N THR A 409 -25.08 -19.71 -20.43
CA THR A 409 -26.38 -20.37 -20.22
C THR A 409 -26.32 -21.58 -19.29
N PHE A 410 -25.18 -21.81 -18.63
CA PHE A 410 -25.09 -22.82 -17.57
C PHE A 410 -25.90 -22.39 -16.34
N GLN A 411 -26.38 -23.37 -15.56
CA GLN A 411 -27.14 -23.11 -14.35
C GLN A 411 -26.22 -23.01 -13.13
N ARG A 412 -26.41 -21.97 -12.31
CA ARG A 412 -25.98 -21.94 -10.91
C ARG A 412 -27.03 -22.70 -10.08
N PRO A 413 -26.63 -23.68 -9.25
CA PRO A 413 -27.56 -24.33 -8.33
C PRO A 413 -28.07 -23.33 -7.28
N ALA A 414 -29.15 -23.70 -6.58
CA ALA A 414 -29.56 -22.97 -5.39
C ALA A 414 -28.45 -23.03 -4.33
N ASN A 415 -28.27 -21.92 -3.60
CA ASN A 415 -27.16 -21.66 -2.69
C ASN A 415 -25.76 -21.80 -3.33
N TRP A 416 -25.61 -21.48 -4.63
CA TRP A 416 -24.29 -21.42 -5.25
C TRP A 416 -23.37 -20.44 -4.50
N ALA A 417 -22.13 -20.89 -4.23
CA ALA A 417 -21.13 -20.16 -3.43
C ALA A 417 -21.62 -19.72 -2.04
N ASN A 418 -22.53 -20.51 -1.44
CA ASN A 418 -23.07 -20.32 -0.09
C ASN A 418 -23.64 -18.92 0.22
N ASN A 419 -24.09 -18.19 -0.81
CA ASN A 419 -24.61 -16.82 -0.71
C ASN A 419 -26.14 -16.74 -0.54
N GLY A 420 -26.82 -17.86 -0.24
CA GLY A 420 -28.27 -17.93 -0.01
C GLY A 420 -29.16 -17.69 -1.23
N LEU A 421 -28.58 -17.60 -2.44
CA LEU A 421 -29.33 -17.27 -3.66
C LEU A 421 -30.16 -18.46 -4.19
N PRO A 422 -31.33 -18.24 -4.81
CA PRO A 422 -32.01 -19.27 -5.61
C PRO A 422 -31.17 -19.68 -6.82
N ALA A 423 -31.57 -20.75 -7.51
CA ALA A 423 -30.94 -21.16 -8.77
C ALA A 423 -31.21 -20.14 -9.90
N TYR A 424 -30.22 -19.89 -10.76
CA TYR A 424 -30.33 -18.99 -11.92
C TYR A 424 -29.30 -19.35 -13.00
N SER A 425 -29.49 -18.85 -14.22
CA SER A 425 -28.41 -18.78 -15.23
C SER A 425 -28.02 -17.32 -15.48
N PRO A 426 -26.72 -16.98 -15.52
CA PRO A 426 -26.27 -15.60 -15.73
C PRO A 426 -26.85 -14.95 -16.99
N GLN A 427 -26.90 -15.68 -18.11
CA GLN A 427 -27.41 -15.14 -19.37
C GLN A 427 -28.95 -15.11 -19.46
N ASP A 428 -29.66 -15.99 -18.76
CA ASP A 428 -31.13 -15.92 -18.71
C ASP A 428 -31.58 -14.73 -17.83
N LEU A 429 -30.81 -14.44 -16.77
CA LEU A 429 -31.03 -13.34 -15.84
C LEU A 429 -30.71 -11.96 -16.47
N PHE A 430 -29.73 -11.93 -17.39
CA PHE A 430 -29.33 -10.77 -18.18
C PHE A 430 -29.24 -11.14 -19.68
N LYS A 431 -30.43 -11.21 -20.30
CA LYS A 431 -30.59 -11.68 -21.68
C LYS A 431 -30.08 -10.67 -22.71
N PRO A 432 -29.05 -11.01 -23.51
CA PRO A 432 -28.47 -10.10 -24.48
C PRO A 432 -29.34 -10.01 -25.75
N ASP A 433 -29.23 -8.91 -26.48
CA ASP A 433 -29.84 -8.78 -27.80
C ASP A 433 -29.00 -9.54 -28.86
N PRO A 434 -29.51 -10.62 -29.47
CA PRO A 434 -28.75 -11.39 -30.45
C PRO A 434 -28.51 -10.64 -31.77
N ALA A 435 -29.23 -9.55 -32.03
CA ALA A 435 -29.01 -8.71 -33.21
C ALA A 435 -27.85 -7.71 -33.04
N ILE A 436 -27.31 -7.55 -31.82
CA ILE A 436 -26.27 -6.57 -31.48
C ILE A 436 -25.04 -7.30 -30.91
N ARG A 437 -24.16 -7.80 -31.78
CA ARG A 437 -22.91 -8.44 -31.33
C ARG A 437 -21.85 -7.39 -30.98
N VAL A 438 -21.57 -7.24 -29.69
CA VAL A 438 -20.42 -6.49 -29.17
C VAL A 438 -19.14 -7.29 -29.43
N PRO A 439 -18.05 -6.71 -29.97
CA PRO A 439 -16.74 -7.36 -30.00
C PRO A 439 -16.23 -7.60 -28.58
N ALA A 440 -15.79 -8.82 -28.23
CA ALA A 440 -15.31 -9.16 -26.89
C ALA A 440 -14.30 -8.16 -26.31
N GLN A 441 -13.43 -7.60 -27.17
CA GLN A 441 -12.43 -6.59 -26.81
C GLN A 441 -13.03 -5.28 -26.30
N VAL A 442 -14.19 -4.85 -26.81
CA VAL A 442 -14.86 -3.64 -26.30
C VAL A 442 -15.34 -3.87 -24.88
N LEU A 443 -15.96 -5.03 -24.62
CA LEU A 443 -16.41 -5.40 -23.28
C LEU A 443 -15.21 -5.56 -22.32
N LEU A 444 -14.18 -6.30 -22.72
CA LEU A 444 -12.95 -6.47 -21.91
C LEU A 444 -12.25 -5.15 -21.59
N ALA A 445 -12.21 -4.23 -22.54
CA ALA A 445 -11.63 -2.92 -22.34
C ALA A 445 -12.46 -2.03 -21.39
N VAL A 446 -13.79 -2.14 -21.40
CA VAL A 446 -14.65 -1.53 -20.37
C VAL A 446 -14.34 -2.13 -19.00
N LEU A 447 -14.29 -3.47 -18.86
CA LEU A 447 -13.94 -4.12 -17.58
C LEU A 447 -12.54 -3.70 -17.07
N ALA A 448 -11.55 -3.59 -17.97
CA ALA A 448 -10.22 -3.10 -17.63
C ALA A 448 -10.20 -1.62 -17.20
N GLN A 449 -11.01 -0.77 -17.85
CA GLN A 449 -11.09 0.65 -17.54
C GLN A 449 -11.85 0.91 -16.22
N GLU A 450 -12.93 0.17 -15.96
CA GLU A 450 -13.78 0.37 -14.78
C GLU A 450 -13.21 -0.21 -13.49
N SER A 451 -12.67 -1.43 -13.52
CA SER A 451 -12.37 -2.20 -12.30
C SER A 451 -10.97 -2.81 -12.23
N ASN A 452 -10.13 -2.68 -13.27
CA ASN A 452 -9.00 -3.60 -13.50
C ASN A 452 -9.43 -5.08 -13.58
N MET A 453 -10.68 -5.36 -14.02
CA MET A 453 -11.29 -6.70 -14.06
C MET A 453 -11.57 -7.32 -12.66
N TRP A 454 -11.61 -6.53 -11.59
CA TRP A 454 -11.95 -6.98 -10.24
C TRP A 454 -13.46 -7.05 -9.98
N GLN A 455 -13.91 -8.12 -9.33
CA GLN A 455 -15.29 -8.30 -8.89
C GLN A 455 -15.41 -8.08 -7.38
N ALA A 456 -14.46 -8.61 -6.60
CA ALA A 456 -14.30 -8.33 -5.17
C ALA A 456 -13.49 -7.05 -4.94
N SER A 457 -13.48 -6.56 -3.69
CA SER A 457 -12.65 -5.43 -3.25
C SER A 457 -11.16 -5.68 -3.56
N SER A 458 -10.41 -4.59 -3.73
CA SER A 458 -8.96 -4.57 -3.96
C SER A 458 -8.15 -5.39 -2.95
N ARG A 459 -8.72 -5.60 -1.75
CA ARG A 459 -8.13 -6.33 -0.63
C ARG A 459 -8.23 -7.86 -0.73
N ILE A 460 -8.92 -8.39 -1.74
CA ILE A 460 -9.13 -9.84 -1.92
C ILE A 460 -8.28 -10.35 -3.09
N THR A 461 -7.52 -11.42 -2.87
CA THR A 461 -6.68 -12.03 -3.90
C THR A 461 -7.48 -12.92 -4.87
N ASP A 462 -6.89 -13.27 -6.02
CA ASP A 462 -7.58 -14.12 -7.00
C ASP A 462 -7.86 -15.52 -6.45
N GLY A 463 -9.10 -15.99 -6.61
CA GLY A 463 -9.57 -17.28 -6.11
C GLY A 463 -10.16 -17.22 -4.69
N SER A 464 -9.84 -16.19 -3.91
CA SER A 464 -10.45 -15.92 -2.60
C SER A 464 -11.78 -15.15 -2.76
N SER A 465 -12.40 -14.78 -1.64
CA SER A 465 -13.65 -14.03 -1.59
C SER A 465 -13.71 -13.02 -0.45
N GLY A 466 -14.69 -12.12 -0.48
CA GLY A 466 -14.88 -11.09 0.54
C GLY A 466 -15.90 -10.04 0.14
N ASN A 467 -15.72 -8.77 0.50
CA ASN A 467 -16.62 -7.72 0.00
C ASN A 467 -16.53 -7.53 -1.53
N PHE A 468 -17.62 -7.07 -2.15
CA PHE A 468 -17.62 -6.63 -3.56
C PHE A 468 -16.77 -5.37 -3.80
N LEU A 469 -16.32 -5.20 -5.06
CA LEU A 469 -15.78 -3.93 -5.54
C LEU A 469 -16.89 -2.89 -5.69
N GLN A 470 -16.66 -1.68 -5.16
CA GLN A 470 -17.67 -0.62 -5.05
C GLN A 470 -17.27 0.67 -5.79
N GLY A 471 -18.23 1.31 -6.47
CA GLY A 471 -18.00 2.51 -7.31
C GLY A 471 -18.15 3.87 -6.62
N GLY A 472 -18.61 3.88 -5.36
CA GLY A 472 -18.91 5.10 -4.60
C GLY A 472 -20.02 4.90 -3.55
N PHE A 473 -20.10 3.71 -2.95
CA PHE A 473 -21.18 3.23 -2.08
C PHE A 473 -21.55 4.19 -0.93
N TYR A 474 -20.56 4.85 -0.33
CA TYR A 474 -20.74 5.77 0.78
C TYR A 474 -21.02 7.23 0.37
N GLY A 475 -20.85 7.58 -0.91
CA GLY A 475 -21.22 8.91 -1.43
C GLY A 475 -20.41 10.08 -0.88
N ASN A 476 -19.15 9.86 -0.48
CA ASN A 476 -18.23 10.85 0.12
C ASN A 476 -17.77 11.93 -0.87
N LEU A 477 -18.70 12.66 -1.48
CA LEU A 477 -18.44 13.53 -2.63
C LEU A 477 -17.93 14.92 -2.20
N MET A 478 -18.06 15.27 -0.92
CA MET A 478 -17.61 16.51 -0.28
C MET A 478 -17.11 16.16 1.13
N GLY A 479 -16.02 16.79 1.61
CA GLY A 479 -15.55 16.67 3.01
C GLY A 479 -14.92 15.33 3.45
N GLY A 480 -15.29 14.20 2.83
CA GLY A 480 -14.84 12.85 3.25
C GLY A 480 -15.75 12.15 4.26
N GLU A 481 -16.92 12.73 4.57
CA GLU A 481 -17.94 12.11 5.43
C GLU A 481 -18.95 11.30 4.61
N VAL A 482 -19.49 10.22 5.20
CA VAL A 482 -20.50 9.34 4.59
C VAL A 482 -21.78 10.11 4.25
N ASN A 483 -22.19 10.08 2.98
CA ASN A 483 -23.41 10.71 2.49
C ASN A 483 -24.10 9.84 1.44
N PHE A 484 -24.96 8.91 1.89
CA PHE A 484 -25.68 8.00 1.00
C PHE A 484 -26.62 8.70 0.00
N ASP A 485 -27.07 9.93 0.25
CA ASP A 485 -27.88 10.69 -0.72
C ASP A 485 -27.07 11.06 -1.99
N ALA A 486 -25.74 10.98 -1.91
CA ALA A 486 -24.79 11.18 -3.01
C ALA A 486 -24.01 9.89 -3.37
N ALA A 487 -24.50 8.71 -2.95
CA ALA A 487 -23.89 7.43 -3.26
C ALA A 487 -23.95 7.08 -4.76
N ASP A 488 -22.90 6.40 -5.21
CA ASP A 488 -22.89 5.72 -6.49
C ASP A 488 -22.87 4.20 -6.28
N CYS A 489 -23.96 3.56 -6.69
CA CYS A 489 -24.20 2.14 -6.43
C CYS A 489 -23.60 1.27 -7.54
N GLY A 490 -22.33 1.49 -7.87
CA GLY A 490 -21.56 0.69 -8.83
C GLY A 490 -21.02 -0.59 -8.19
N TYR A 491 -21.22 -1.73 -8.85
CA TYR A 491 -20.81 -3.05 -8.36
C TYR A 491 -19.94 -3.82 -9.36
N GLY A 492 -18.87 -4.44 -8.85
CA GLY A 492 -18.11 -5.51 -9.54
C GLY A 492 -17.39 -5.09 -10.83
N ALA A 493 -17.08 -6.08 -11.68
CA ALA A 493 -16.14 -5.93 -12.80
C ALA A 493 -16.57 -4.89 -13.85
N GLY A 494 -17.86 -4.78 -14.13
CA GLY A 494 -18.43 -3.79 -15.04
C GLY A 494 -18.83 -2.46 -14.40
N GLN A 495 -18.64 -2.32 -13.08
CA GLN A 495 -19.14 -1.19 -12.28
C GLN A 495 -20.62 -0.90 -12.58
N VAL A 496 -21.44 -1.93 -12.52
CA VAL A 496 -22.86 -1.87 -12.87
C VAL A 496 -23.60 -1.00 -11.85
N THR A 497 -24.14 0.13 -12.29
CA THR A 497 -24.87 1.13 -11.49
C THR A 497 -26.38 1.16 -11.77
N THR A 498 -26.78 0.84 -13.00
CA THR A 498 -28.18 0.96 -13.46
C THR A 498 -29.04 -0.09 -12.74
N GLY A 499 -30.08 0.35 -12.01
CA GLY A 499 -30.98 -0.54 -11.27
C GLY A 499 -30.41 -1.06 -9.95
N MET A 500 -29.27 -0.55 -9.48
CA MET A 500 -28.55 -1.03 -8.30
C MET A 500 -28.79 -0.21 -7.03
N TYR A 501 -29.63 0.83 -7.08
CA TYR A 501 -30.11 1.50 -5.87
C TYR A 501 -31.17 0.66 -5.17
N LYS A 502 -31.24 0.74 -3.84
CA LYS A 502 -32.24 0.05 -2.99
C LYS A 502 -33.68 0.41 -3.36
N LYS A 503 -33.91 1.62 -3.89
CA LYS A 503 -35.20 2.09 -4.40
C LYS A 503 -35.61 1.47 -5.75
N ASP A 504 -34.64 0.92 -6.49
CA ASP A 504 -34.86 0.34 -7.82
C ASP A 504 -35.24 -1.16 -7.73
N THR A 505 -35.17 -1.75 -6.53
CA THR A 505 -35.45 -3.16 -6.25
C THR A 505 -36.92 -3.50 -6.50
N GLY A 506 -37.17 -4.38 -7.47
CA GLY A 506 -38.51 -4.73 -7.95
C GLY A 506 -39.06 -3.83 -9.07
N GLU A 507 -38.46 -2.65 -9.27
CA GLU A 507 -38.84 -1.68 -10.31
C GLU A 507 -37.98 -1.86 -11.57
N ALA A 508 -36.65 -1.74 -11.44
CA ALA A 508 -35.70 -1.87 -12.56
C ALA A 508 -34.90 -3.17 -12.54
N MET A 509 -34.61 -3.72 -11.35
CA MET A 509 -34.00 -5.04 -11.16
C MET A 509 -34.61 -5.75 -9.96
N SER A 510 -34.78 -7.07 -10.07
CA SER A 510 -35.11 -7.91 -8.92
C SER A 510 -33.96 -7.99 -7.91
N ASP A 511 -34.26 -8.31 -6.64
CA ASP A 511 -33.25 -8.59 -5.60
C ASP A 511 -32.24 -9.68 -6.04
N LEU A 512 -32.70 -10.69 -6.77
CA LEU A 512 -31.84 -11.71 -7.38
C LEU A 512 -30.88 -11.12 -8.42
N GLN A 513 -31.36 -10.24 -9.32
CA GLN A 513 -30.51 -9.57 -10.30
C GLN A 513 -29.44 -8.71 -9.61
N GLN A 514 -29.83 -7.91 -8.61
CA GLN A 514 -28.91 -7.05 -7.88
C GLN A 514 -27.84 -7.88 -7.15
N LYS A 515 -28.24 -8.94 -6.41
CA LYS A 515 -27.29 -9.82 -5.73
C LYS A 515 -26.40 -10.61 -6.69
N ALA A 516 -26.93 -11.11 -7.80
CA ALA A 516 -26.12 -11.80 -8.81
C ALA A 516 -25.07 -10.85 -9.44
N VAL A 517 -25.43 -9.59 -9.72
CA VAL A 517 -24.48 -8.57 -10.20
C VAL A 517 -23.37 -8.29 -9.19
N ALA A 518 -23.67 -8.28 -7.89
CA ALA A 518 -22.65 -8.06 -6.86
C ALA A 518 -21.75 -9.30 -6.65
N LEU A 519 -22.32 -10.51 -6.67
CA LEU A 519 -21.67 -11.72 -6.13
C LEU A 519 -21.14 -12.69 -7.21
N ASP A 520 -21.66 -12.65 -8.44
CA ASP A 520 -21.24 -13.52 -9.55
C ASP A 520 -20.69 -12.69 -10.71
N TYR A 521 -19.37 -12.77 -10.92
CA TYR A 521 -18.69 -12.08 -12.02
C TYR A 521 -19.30 -12.37 -13.40
N THR A 522 -19.85 -13.58 -13.62
CA THR A 522 -20.46 -13.93 -14.91
C THR A 522 -21.81 -13.23 -15.11
N ALA A 523 -22.58 -13.02 -14.05
CA ALA A 523 -23.82 -12.25 -14.09
C ALA A 523 -23.54 -10.74 -14.19
N ASN A 524 -22.52 -10.24 -13.49
CA ASN A 524 -22.04 -8.86 -13.61
C ASN A 524 -21.63 -8.52 -15.06
N ILE A 525 -20.81 -9.38 -15.69
CA ILE A 525 -20.35 -9.20 -17.07
C ILE A 525 -21.52 -9.31 -18.08
N ALA A 526 -22.50 -10.19 -17.83
CA ALA A 526 -23.71 -10.27 -18.64
C ALA A 526 -24.59 -9.01 -18.53
N ALA A 527 -24.71 -8.42 -17.33
CA ALA A 527 -25.39 -7.15 -17.12
C ALA A 527 -24.66 -5.97 -17.79
N ALA A 528 -23.33 -5.90 -17.67
CA ALA A 528 -22.51 -4.87 -18.32
C ALA A 528 -22.62 -4.94 -19.86
N LEU A 529 -22.62 -6.15 -20.43
CA LEU A 529 -22.91 -6.38 -21.85
C LEU A 529 -24.28 -5.83 -22.27
N LEU A 530 -25.33 -6.13 -21.49
CA LEU A 530 -26.69 -5.66 -21.78
C LEU A 530 -26.79 -4.12 -21.75
N ILE A 531 -26.14 -3.47 -20.78
CA ILE A 531 -26.06 -2.00 -20.71
C ILE A 531 -25.36 -1.43 -21.95
N LEU A 532 -24.24 -2.03 -22.39
CA LEU A 532 -23.52 -1.57 -23.57
C LEU A 532 -24.35 -1.75 -24.88
N GLN A 533 -25.10 -2.87 -24.99
CA GLN A 533 -26.05 -3.08 -26.08
C GLN A 533 -27.21 -2.06 -26.06
N ASP A 534 -27.70 -1.68 -24.88
CA ASP A 534 -28.67 -0.59 -24.72
C ASP A 534 -28.09 0.75 -25.21
N LYS A 535 -26.87 1.12 -24.80
CA LYS A 535 -26.25 2.38 -25.25
C LYS A 535 -26.04 2.44 -26.76
N TRP A 536 -25.67 1.31 -27.38
CA TRP A 536 -25.66 1.19 -28.84
C TRP A 536 -27.05 1.36 -29.47
N ARG A 537 -28.09 0.74 -28.90
CA ARG A 537 -29.48 0.88 -29.38
C ARG A 537 -29.94 2.34 -29.30
N VAL A 538 -29.74 3.00 -28.15
CA VAL A 538 -30.17 4.38 -27.89
C VAL A 538 -29.45 5.37 -28.82
N THR A 539 -28.12 5.28 -28.93
CA THR A 539 -27.35 6.16 -29.85
C THR A 539 -27.76 5.95 -31.31
N LYS A 540 -27.83 4.70 -31.78
CA LYS A 540 -28.20 4.38 -33.16
C LYS A 540 -29.64 4.76 -33.51
N ALA A 541 -30.60 4.55 -32.59
CA ALA A 541 -32.00 4.94 -32.77
C ALA A 541 -32.18 6.46 -32.91
N ASN A 542 -31.29 7.24 -32.28
CA ASN A 542 -31.25 8.70 -32.39
C ASN A 542 -30.38 9.23 -33.54
N GLY A 543 -29.85 8.35 -34.40
CA GLY A 543 -29.01 8.72 -35.55
C GLY A 543 -27.56 9.05 -35.21
N LEU A 544 -27.10 8.84 -33.97
CA LEU A 544 -25.69 8.97 -33.63
C LEU A 544 -24.95 7.69 -34.06
N ILE A 545 -24.44 7.72 -35.30
CA ILE A 545 -23.70 6.61 -35.92
C ILE A 545 -22.25 7.03 -36.14
N ALA A 546 -21.31 6.17 -35.74
CA ALA A 546 -19.88 6.31 -36.01
C ALA A 546 -19.48 5.51 -37.25
N ASN A 547 -18.68 6.13 -38.12
CA ASN A 547 -18.19 5.64 -39.40
C ASN A 547 -19.29 4.96 -40.24
N ASN A 548 -19.20 3.64 -40.45
CA ASN A 548 -20.20 2.87 -41.20
C ASN A 548 -21.27 2.17 -40.33
N GLY A 549 -21.20 2.28 -39.00
CA GLY A 549 -22.24 1.77 -38.09
C GLY A 549 -22.41 0.24 -38.04
N ASP A 550 -21.44 -0.51 -38.55
CA ASP A 550 -21.38 -1.98 -38.49
C ASP A 550 -20.78 -2.42 -37.14
N PRO A 551 -21.51 -3.16 -36.29
CA PRO A 551 -21.09 -3.46 -34.91
C PRO A 551 -19.87 -4.38 -34.83
N LYS A 552 -19.43 -5.03 -35.92
CA LYS A 552 -18.23 -5.90 -35.88
C LYS A 552 -16.91 -5.13 -35.72
N PHE A 553 -16.91 -3.83 -36.01
CA PHE A 553 -15.75 -2.96 -35.92
C PHE A 553 -15.72 -2.23 -34.57
N ILE A 554 -14.57 -2.28 -33.90
CA ILE A 554 -14.37 -1.78 -32.52
C ILE A 554 -14.65 -0.27 -32.44
N GLU A 555 -14.15 0.52 -33.39
CA GLU A 555 -14.25 1.99 -33.45
C GLU A 555 -15.71 2.48 -33.52
N ASN A 556 -16.60 1.71 -34.13
CA ASN A 556 -18.00 2.10 -34.26
C ASN A 556 -18.71 2.18 -32.90
N TRP A 557 -18.17 1.52 -31.87
CA TRP A 557 -18.70 1.55 -30.51
C TRP A 557 -18.40 2.85 -29.76
N TRP A 558 -17.57 3.76 -30.30
CA TRP A 558 -17.14 4.99 -29.63
C TRP A 558 -18.29 5.79 -28.97
N LEU A 559 -19.40 5.96 -29.68
CA LEU A 559 -20.57 6.73 -29.22
C LEU A 559 -21.34 5.98 -28.12
N ALA A 560 -21.41 4.65 -28.20
CA ALA A 560 -22.03 3.81 -27.18
C ALA A 560 -21.17 3.75 -25.90
N ILE A 561 -19.84 3.73 -26.03
CA ILE A 561 -18.86 3.77 -24.93
C ILE A 561 -18.92 5.13 -24.21
N TRP A 562 -19.05 6.23 -24.95
CA TRP A 562 -19.29 7.57 -24.39
C TRP A 562 -20.60 7.59 -23.57
N ALA A 563 -21.68 7.03 -24.13
CA ALA A 563 -22.97 6.92 -23.45
C ALA A 563 -22.99 5.90 -22.28
N TYR A 564 -22.06 4.94 -22.25
CA TYR A 564 -21.88 4.03 -21.11
C TYR A 564 -21.37 4.80 -19.89
N ASN A 565 -20.40 5.70 -20.10
CA ASN A 565 -19.74 6.42 -19.02
C ASN A 565 -20.52 7.64 -18.49
N THR A 566 -21.04 8.52 -19.35
CA THR A 566 -21.76 9.75 -18.93
C THR A 566 -23.27 9.69 -19.14
N GLY A 567 -23.81 8.57 -19.65
CA GLY A 567 -25.20 8.48 -20.07
C GLY A 567 -25.46 9.15 -21.43
N PHE A 568 -26.74 9.15 -21.82
CA PHE A 568 -27.24 9.77 -23.05
C PHE A 568 -28.40 10.70 -22.72
N HIS A 569 -28.30 11.97 -23.10
CA HIS A 569 -29.32 12.97 -22.83
C HIS A 569 -30.36 12.97 -23.96
N LEU A 570 -31.59 12.59 -23.65
CA LEU A 570 -32.71 12.63 -24.61
C LEU A 570 -33.11 14.08 -24.94
N ARG A 571 -33.79 14.27 -26.07
CA ARG A 571 -34.29 15.58 -26.50
C ARG A 571 -35.36 16.12 -25.54
N ASP A 572 -35.16 17.33 -25.04
CA ASP A 572 -36.08 18.06 -24.17
C ASP A 572 -36.24 19.50 -24.70
N GLY A 573 -37.28 19.74 -25.51
CA GLY A 573 -37.48 21.00 -26.22
C GLY A 573 -36.27 21.39 -27.09
N ASP A 574 -35.86 22.65 -26.98
CA ASP A 574 -34.70 23.24 -27.70
C ASP A 574 -33.37 23.11 -26.91
N ARG A 575 -33.33 22.34 -25.82
CA ARG A 575 -32.09 22.13 -25.05
C ARG A 575 -31.08 21.29 -25.85
N PRO A 576 -29.77 21.47 -25.61
CA PRO A 576 -28.76 20.51 -26.05
C PRO A 576 -29.12 19.09 -25.62
N TRP A 577 -28.79 18.12 -26.46
CA TRP A 577 -29.13 16.71 -26.28
C TRP A 577 -28.01 15.83 -26.88
N GLY A 578 -28.03 14.53 -26.61
CA GLY A 578 -27.02 13.58 -27.07
C GLY A 578 -25.95 13.28 -26.01
N LEU A 579 -24.67 13.38 -26.39
CA LEU A 579 -23.53 12.96 -25.58
C LEU A 579 -22.84 14.15 -24.88
N GLY A 580 -22.68 14.05 -23.55
CA GLY A 580 -22.18 15.13 -22.68
C GLY A 580 -20.75 15.62 -22.97
N TRP A 581 -20.43 16.85 -22.57
CA TRP A 581 -19.18 17.55 -22.92
C TRP A 581 -17.91 16.94 -22.31
N LEU A 582 -17.97 16.29 -21.14
CA LEU A 582 -16.80 15.69 -20.49
C LEU A 582 -15.95 14.87 -21.45
N ASN A 583 -16.54 13.84 -22.07
CA ASN A 583 -15.82 12.86 -22.90
C ASN A 583 -15.49 13.35 -24.33
N ASN A 584 -15.70 14.63 -24.63
CA ASN A 584 -15.28 15.19 -25.93
C ASN A 584 -13.75 15.28 -25.99
N PRO A 585 -13.06 14.69 -26.99
CA PRO A 585 -11.61 14.77 -27.08
C PRO A 585 -11.05 16.20 -27.13
N ALA A 586 -11.84 17.17 -27.65
CA ALA A 586 -11.49 18.58 -27.70
C ALA A 586 -11.65 19.34 -26.37
N ASN A 587 -12.19 18.70 -25.31
CA ASN A 587 -12.37 19.32 -24.01
C ASN A 587 -11.00 19.70 -23.40
N PRO A 588 -10.73 20.99 -23.08
CA PRO A 588 -9.45 21.46 -22.53
C PRO A 588 -9.06 20.87 -21.17
N ILE A 589 -9.93 20.07 -20.55
CA ILE A 589 -9.61 19.28 -19.36
C ILE A 589 -8.61 18.15 -19.64
N TYR A 590 -8.52 17.72 -20.90
CA TYR A 590 -7.59 16.71 -21.40
C TYR A 590 -6.40 17.35 -22.12
N LEU A 591 -5.26 16.64 -22.11
CA LEU A 591 -4.01 17.15 -22.68
C LEU A 591 -4.11 17.22 -24.21
N PRO A 592 -4.04 18.40 -24.87
CA PRO A 592 -4.34 18.51 -26.31
C PRO A 592 -3.35 17.78 -27.24
N ASP A 593 -2.08 17.66 -26.84
CA ASP A 593 -1.02 17.02 -27.62
C ASP A 593 -0.81 15.53 -27.29
N ARG A 594 -1.67 14.92 -26.46
CA ARG A 594 -1.61 13.48 -26.11
C ARG A 594 -1.62 12.57 -27.35
N GLN A 595 -0.81 11.51 -27.30
CA GLN A 595 -0.90 10.36 -28.22
C GLN A 595 -2.09 9.46 -27.83
N PRO A 596 -2.56 8.55 -28.70
CA PRO A 596 -3.63 7.63 -28.34
C PRO A 596 -3.22 6.70 -27.18
N PHE A 597 -4.13 6.51 -26.22
CA PHE A 597 -3.87 5.77 -24.97
C PHE A 597 -3.31 4.36 -25.24
N LEU A 598 -2.23 4.00 -24.53
CA LEU A 598 -1.49 2.73 -24.64
C LEU A 598 -0.86 2.39 -26.01
N THR A 599 -0.94 3.26 -27.03
CA THR A 599 -0.39 2.96 -28.38
C THR A 599 1.09 3.23 -28.54
N THR A 600 1.63 4.16 -27.74
CA THR A 600 3.00 4.63 -27.84
C THR A 600 3.68 4.56 -26.48
N ALA A 601 4.76 3.80 -26.39
CA ALA A 601 5.97 4.39 -25.82
C ALA A 601 6.50 5.44 -26.80
N VAL A 602 7.37 6.36 -26.34
CA VAL A 602 7.97 7.37 -27.22
C VAL A 602 8.88 6.66 -28.24
N GLN A 603 8.30 6.28 -29.38
CA GLN A 603 8.88 5.33 -30.32
C GLN A 603 10.15 5.85 -31.04
N ASP A 604 10.38 7.17 -30.93
CA ASP A 604 11.59 7.87 -31.40
C ASP A 604 12.64 8.11 -30.30
N TYR A 605 12.36 7.77 -29.04
CA TYR A 605 13.34 7.76 -27.93
C TYR A 605 13.79 6.32 -27.64
N HIS A 606 14.24 5.61 -28.67
CA HIS A 606 14.87 4.30 -28.47
C HIS A 606 16.35 4.51 -28.16
N ASP A 607 16.73 4.58 -26.87
CA ASP A 607 18.13 4.38 -26.50
C ASP A 607 18.41 2.87 -26.48
N PRO A 608 19.22 2.32 -27.42
CA PRO A 608 19.47 0.88 -27.49
C PRO A 608 20.24 0.32 -26.28
N ASN A 609 20.68 1.19 -25.35
CA ASN A 609 21.40 0.81 -24.14
C ASN A 609 20.51 0.76 -22.89
N ILE A 610 19.19 1.03 -22.99
CA ILE A 610 18.26 1.02 -21.85
C ILE A 610 17.19 -0.07 -22.04
N PRO A 611 17.33 -1.24 -21.37
CA PRO A 611 16.28 -2.26 -21.38
C PRO A 611 15.02 -1.74 -20.67
N GLY A 612 13.90 -1.64 -21.38
CA GLY A 612 12.59 -1.32 -20.79
C GLY A 612 12.06 0.10 -21.02
N ASP A 613 12.81 0.99 -21.68
CA ASP A 613 12.43 2.40 -22.00
C ASP A 613 11.30 2.53 -23.05
N THR A 614 10.44 1.50 -23.15
CA THR A 614 9.38 1.38 -24.14
C THR A 614 8.05 0.92 -23.53
N ASN A 615 7.73 1.30 -22.30
CA ASN A 615 6.50 0.89 -21.62
C ASN A 615 5.31 1.87 -21.86
N PRO A 616 4.32 1.55 -22.71
CA PRO A 616 3.14 2.39 -22.90
C PRO A 616 2.20 2.42 -21.69
N TYR A 617 2.40 1.56 -20.68
CA TYR A 617 1.54 1.52 -19.49
C TYR A 617 1.73 2.74 -18.55
N ASP A 618 2.78 3.55 -18.72
CA ASP A 618 2.91 4.83 -18.00
C ASP A 618 1.73 5.79 -18.27
N ASN A 619 1.10 5.69 -19.44
CA ASN A 619 -0.14 6.40 -19.74
C ASN A 619 -1.25 6.07 -18.71
N ALA A 620 -1.32 4.82 -18.23
CA ALA A 620 -2.36 4.34 -17.32
C ALA A 620 -2.23 4.87 -15.87
N LYS A 621 -1.08 5.45 -15.51
CA LYS A 621 -0.89 6.18 -14.23
C LYS A 621 -1.60 7.53 -14.21
N HIS A 622 -1.76 8.14 -15.38
CA HIS A 622 -2.42 9.44 -15.54
C HIS A 622 -3.62 9.35 -16.49
N PRO A 623 -4.61 8.49 -16.18
CA PRO A 623 -5.75 8.26 -17.06
C PRO A 623 -6.63 9.51 -17.20
N ASN A 624 -6.52 10.46 -16.26
CA ASN A 624 -7.10 11.80 -16.29
C ASN A 624 -6.68 12.66 -17.51
N LYS A 625 -5.61 12.28 -18.23
CA LYS A 625 -5.18 12.98 -19.47
C LYS A 625 -6.02 12.63 -20.71
N TRP A 626 -6.84 11.58 -20.68
CA TRP A 626 -7.64 11.07 -21.81
C TRP A 626 -9.14 10.97 -21.50
N SER A 627 -10.00 11.09 -22.52
CA SER A 627 -11.42 10.77 -22.39
C SER A 627 -11.66 9.27 -22.12
N TYR A 628 -12.84 8.92 -21.61
CA TYR A 628 -13.19 7.52 -21.37
C TYR A 628 -13.17 6.66 -22.66
N PRO A 629 -13.73 7.11 -23.81
CA PRO A 629 -13.64 6.33 -25.06
C PRO A 629 -12.20 6.13 -25.56
N GLU A 630 -11.33 7.14 -25.46
CA GLU A 630 -9.91 7.00 -25.82
C GLU A 630 -9.23 5.88 -25.02
N ARG A 631 -9.54 5.78 -23.71
CA ARG A 631 -8.98 4.76 -22.81
C ARG A 631 -9.49 3.36 -23.13
N VAL A 632 -10.78 3.20 -23.36
CA VAL A 632 -11.39 1.92 -23.77
C VAL A 632 -10.83 1.45 -25.12
N MET A 633 -10.64 2.35 -26.11
CA MET A 633 -9.98 1.96 -27.36
C MET A 633 -8.53 1.51 -27.14
N GLY A 634 -7.79 2.18 -26.23
CA GLY A 634 -6.44 1.77 -25.83
C GLY A 634 -6.40 0.36 -25.23
N PHE A 635 -7.28 0.07 -24.28
CA PHE A 635 -7.38 -1.26 -23.69
C PHE A 635 -7.88 -2.34 -24.67
N ALA A 636 -8.71 -1.99 -25.66
CA ALA A 636 -9.13 -2.94 -26.70
C ALA A 636 -7.97 -3.38 -27.61
N ALA A 637 -6.97 -2.52 -27.80
CA ALA A 637 -5.78 -2.77 -28.61
C ALA A 637 -4.57 -3.27 -27.81
N ARG A 638 -4.53 -3.02 -26.49
CA ARG A 638 -3.44 -3.43 -25.61
C ARG A 638 -3.98 -3.89 -24.26
N SER A 639 -3.66 -5.13 -23.88
CA SER A 639 -4.22 -5.77 -22.69
C SER A 639 -4.00 -4.93 -21.43
N LEU A 640 -4.87 -5.09 -20.43
CA LEU A 640 -4.45 -4.76 -19.07
C LEU A 640 -3.32 -5.73 -18.66
N VAL A 641 -2.39 -5.23 -17.83
CA VAL A 641 -1.42 -6.07 -17.13
C VAL A 641 -1.76 -6.08 -15.65
N ARG A 642 -1.75 -7.26 -15.04
CA ARG A 642 -2.08 -7.45 -13.63
C ARG A 642 -1.11 -8.44 -12.99
N TYR A 643 -0.84 -8.27 -11.69
CA TYR A 643 -0.08 -9.24 -10.91
C TYR A 643 -0.88 -10.54 -10.76
N ASN A 644 -0.25 -11.65 -11.13
CA ASN A 644 -0.75 -12.99 -10.87
C ASN A 644 -0.02 -13.51 -9.61
N TYR A 645 -0.76 -13.66 -8.52
CA TYR A 645 -0.23 -14.04 -7.21
C TYR A 645 0.35 -15.47 -7.20
N GLN A 646 -0.28 -16.40 -7.92
CA GLN A 646 0.16 -17.80 -8.01
C GLN A 646 1.53 -17.95 -8.70
N TYR A 647 1.81 -17.15 -9.74
CA TYR A 647 3.09 -17.16 -10.46
C TYR A 647 4.03 -16.03 -10.03
N GLN A 648 3.65 -15.25 -9.02
CA GLN A 648 4.36 -14.10 -8.47
C GLN A 648 4.91 -13.12 -9.53
N ARG A 649 4.15 -12.85 -10.60
CA ARG A 649 4.59 -11.96 -11.70
C ARG A 649 3.43 -11.22 -12.38
N PHE A 650 3.73 -10.08 -12.98
CA PHE A 650 2.81 -9.34 -13.85
C PHE A 650 2.67 -10.03 -15.22
N ASN A 651 1.43 -10.22 -15.69
CA ASN A 651 1.13 -10.77 -17.02
C ASN A 651 0.03 -9.95 -17.73
N ASP A 652 -0.02 -10.03 -19.07
CA ASP A 652 -1.19 -9.61 -19.85
C ASP A 652 -2.41 -10.46 -19.46
N THR A 653 -3.58 -9.82 -19.38
CA THR A 653 -4.82 -10.43 -18.87
C THR A 653 -5.80 -10.96 -19.93
N TYR A 654 -5.77 -10.48 -21.17
CA TYR A 654 -6.69 -10.94 -22.22
C TYR A 654 -6.17 -10.76 -23.66
N LEU A 655 -6.80 -11.46 -24.61
CA LEU A 655 -6.54 -11.36 -26.03
C LEU A 655 -7.05 -10.03 -26.60
N VAL A 656 -6.14 -9.20 -27.09
CA VAL A 656 -6.44 -7.92 -27.76
C VAL A 656 -7.00 -8.09 -29.17
N GLY A 657 -7.62 -7.04 -29.71
CA GLY A 657 -8.24 -7.05 -31.04
C GLY A 657 -7.25 -7.06 -32.20
N ASN A 658 -7.75 -7.23 -33.41
CA ASN A 658 -6.93 -7.22 -34.62
C ASN A 658 -7.14 -5.93 -35.44
N TRP A 659 -6.10 -5.11 -35.58
CA TRP A 659 -6.11 -3.91 -36.42
C TRP A 659 -5.26 -4.12 -37.69
N PRO A 660 -5.81 -3.96 -38.91
CA PRO A 660 -5.04 -4.21 -40.13
C PRO A 660 -3.88 -3.21 -40.37
N SER A 661 -4.02 -1.95 -39.94
CA SER A 661 -2.96 -0.92 -40.03
C SER A 661 -2.43 -0.42 -38.68
N GLY A 662 -2.86 -1.06 -37.57
CA GLY A 662 -2.58 -0.63 -36.21
C GLY A 662 -3.61 0.37 -35.67
N MET A 663 -3.76 0.43 -34.33
CA MET A 663 -4.87 1.17 -33.70
C MET A 663 -4.79 2.70 -33.87
N LYS A 664 -3.59 3.26 -34.08
CA LYS A 664 -3.39 4.71 -34.23
C LYS A 664 -4.26 5.33 -35.33
N ASP A 665 -4.47 4.61 -36.43
CA ASP A 665 -5.28 5.07 -37.58
C ASP A 665 -6.79 4.98 -37.31
N GLY A 666 -7.20 4.19 -36.30
CA GLY A 666 -8.59 4.01 -35.88
C GLY A 666 -9.09 5.07 -34.90
N GLN A 667 -8.21 5.89 -34.31
CA GLN A 667 -8.60 6.92 -33.34
C GLN A 667 -9.11 8.21 -34.03
N PRO A 668 -10.16 8.84 -33.50
CA PRO A 668 -10.61 10.15 -33.98
C PRO A 668 -9.60 11.25 -33.64
N GLY A 669 -9.45 12.22 -34.53
CA GLY A 669 -8.63 13.40 -34.28
C GLY A 669 -9.22 14.29 -33.19
N LEU A 670 -8.36 15.13 -32.58
CA LEU A 670 -8.72 16.00 -31.44
C LEU A 670 -10.04 16.75 -31.62
N ASN A 671 -10.28 17.30 -32.82
CA ASN A 671 -11.43 18.15 -33.12
C ASN A 671 -12.58 17.41 -33.83
N THR A 672 -12.54 16.07 -33.97
CA THR A 672 -13.57 15.29 -34.70
C THR A 672 -14.99 15.52 -34.17
N PHE A 673 -15.11 15.79 -32.87
CA PHE A 673 -16.39 16.05 -32.18
C PHE A 673 -16.58 17.52 -31.82
N CYS A 674 -15.83 18.44 -32.44
CA CYS A 674 -15.89 19.86 -32.18
C CYS A 674 -16.21 20.63 -33.47
N VAL A 675 -17.51 20.88 -33.71
CA VAL A 675 -17.99 21.49 -34.94
C VAL A 675 -19.02 22.58 -34.62
N ALA A 676 -18.70 23.84 -34.91
CA ALA A 676 -19.51 25.01 -34.57
C ALA A 676 -20.98 24.87 -35.01
N ALA A 677 -21.19 24.42 -36.25
CA ALA A 677 -22.50 24.21 -36.86
C ALA A 677 -23.22 22.91 -36.43
N ARG A 678 -22.75 22.21 -35.38
CA ARG A 678 -23.34 20.96 -34.86
C ARG A 678 -23.55 21.00 -33.36
N ASN A 679 -22.51 21.36 -32.60
CA ASN A 679 -22.53 21.41 -31.14
C ASN A 679 -21.96 22.71 -30.56
N GLN A 680 -21.89 23.79 -31.36
CA GLN A 680 -21.34 25.09 -30.96
C GLN A 680 -19.91 24.99 -30.37
N CYS A 681 -19.14 24.00 -30.82
CA CYS A 681 -17.74 23.83 -30.43
C CYS A 681 -16.82 24.30 -31.57
N ASP A 682 -15.97 25.27 -31.30
CA ASP A 682 -14.97 25.81 -32.23
C ASP A 682 -13.68 26.14 -31.45
N PRO A 683 -12.54 25.47 -31.76
CA PRO A 683 -11.27 25.70 -31.07
C PRO A 683 -10.47 26.88 -31.63
N ALA A 684 -10.91 27.48 -32.74
CA ALA A 684 -10.27 28.62 -33.39
C ALA A 684 -11.07 29.93 -33.21
N ALA A 685 -12.38 29.85 -33.00
CA ALA A 685 -13.24 31.01 -32.79
C ALA A 685 -12.80 31.86 -31.58
N PRO A 686 -12.86 33.20 -31.69
CA PRO A 686 -12.93 34.05 -30.51
C PRO A 686 -14.26 33.81 -29.79
N PRO A 687 -14.34 34.05 -28.47
CA PRO A 687 -15.58 33.89 -27.72
C PRO A 687 -16.76 34.66 -28.30
N HIS A 688 -17.93 34.02 -28.29
CA HIS A 688 -19.20 34.60 -28.74
C HIS A 688 -19.65 35.81 -27.91
N GLN A 689 -19.55 37.01 -28.47
CA GLN A 689 -20.12 38.24 -27.91
C GLN A 689 -21.65 38.28 -28.05
N GLN A 690 -22.37 37.83 -27.02
CA GLN A 690 -23.79 38.20 -26.82
C GLN A 690 -23.93 39.69 -26.46
N PRO A 691 -25.03 40.38 -26.78
CA PRO A 691 -25.25 41.75 -26.32
C PRO A 691 -25.62 41.78 -24.82
N GLY A 692 -24.63 42.01 -23.97
CA GLY A 692 -24.76 42.16 -22.52
C GLY A 692 -23.45 42.64 -21.87
N PRO A 693 -23.44 43.00 -20.57
CA PRO A 693 -22.27 43.66 -19.96
C PRO A 693 -21.03 42.77 -19.73
N ASP A 694 -21.12 41.44 -19.86
CA ASP A 694 -19.97 40.51 -19.86
C ASP A 694 -20.33 39.19 -20.58
N PRO A 695 -19.99 39.04 -21.88
CA PRO A 695 -20.36 37.90 -22.71
C PRO A 695 -19.14 37.28 -23.45
N ASP A 696 -18.43 36.37 -22.79
CA ASP A 696 -17.30 35.64 -23.35
C ASP A 696 -17.40 34.16 -22.95
N PRO A 697 -17.82 33.23 -23.84
CA PRO A 697 -17.78 31.81 -23.56
C PRO A 697 -16.34 31.25 -23.49
N PRO A 698 -16.14 30.07 -22.87
CA PRO A 698 -14.82 29.62 -22.47
C PRO A 698 -14.33 28.35 -23.18
N GLY A 699 -13.02 28.26 -23.42
CA GLY A 699 -12.47 27.14 -24.17
C GLY A 699 -13.08 27.04 -25.59
N PRO A 700 -13.03 25.86 -26.22
CA PRO A 700 -13.62 25.65 -27.53
C PRO A 700 -15.15 25.57 -27.50
N CYS A 701 -15.79 25.38 -26.33
CA CYS A 701 -17.25 25.35 -26.23
C CYS A 701 -17.81 26.77 -26.20
N GLN A 702 -18.50 27.19 -27.28
CA GLN A 702 -19.02 28.55 -27.43
C GLN A 702 -20.37 28.77 -26.73
N ARG A 703 -20.70 27.94 -25.72
CA ARG A 703 -21.92 28.05 -24.91
C ARG A 703 -21.58 28.35 -23.46
N ASP A 704 -22.31 29.29 -22.86
CA ASP A 704 -22.13 29.66 -21.46
C ASP A 704 -22.43 28.51 -20.48
N ASP A 705 -23.32 27.59 -20.84
CA ASP A 705 -23.69 26.42 -20.02
C ASP A 705 -22.76 25.21 -20.18
N LEU A 706 -21.69 25.32 -20.98
CA LEU A 706 -20.78 24.24 -21.38
C LEU A 706 -21.45 23.01 -22.03
N MET A 707 -22.72 23.10 -22.44
CA MET A 707 -23.47 21.99 -23.04
C MET A 707 -23.20 21.84 -24.54
N CYS A 708 -21.93 21.79 -24.95
CA CYS A 708 -21.51 21.52 -26.34
C CYS A 708 -21.64 20.02 -26.69
N TRP A 709 -22.82 19.46 -26.41
CA TRP A 709 -23.11 18.03 -26.49
C TRP A 709 -23.18 17.53 -27.93
N TRP A 710 -22.63 16.34 -28.18
CA TRP A 710 -22.55 15.77 -29.52
C TRP A 710 -23.82 14.98 -29.87
N SER A 711 -24.41 15.29 -31.03
CA SER A 711 -25.78 14.86 -31.38
C SER A 711 -25.97 14.39 -32.84
N THR A 712 -24.89 14.20 -33.59
CA THR A 712 -24.95 13.91 -35.05
C THR A 712 -24.10 12.71 -35.46
N PRO A 713 -24.35 12.09 -36.64
CA PRO A 713 -23.44 11.11 -37.22
C PRO A 713 -22.03 11.68 -37.41
N VAL A 714 -21.03 10.81 -37.41
CA VAL A 714 -19.62 11.18 -37.60
C VAL A 714 -18.86 10.07 -38.32
N SER A 715 -17.85 10.42 -39.11
CA SER A 715 -16.94 9.45 -39.73
C SER A 715 -15.54 10.04 -39.77
N TRP A 716 -14.55 9.26 -39.33
CA TRP A 716 -13.13 9.66 -39.33
C TRP A 716 -12.21 8.60 -39.94
N VAL A 717 -12.65 7.35 -40.03
CA VAL A 717 -11.86 6.21 -40.56
C VAL A 717 -12.70 5.33 -41.49
N ASP A 718 -12.06 4.77 -42.52
CA ASP A 718 -12.65 3.71 -43.34
C ASP A 718 -12.47 2.36 -42.62
N CYS A 719 -13.52 1.92 -41.93
CA CYS A 719 -13.46 0.68 -41.17
C CYS A 719 -13.24 -0.58 -42.02
N THR A 720 -13.43 -0.55 -43.34
CA THR A 720 -13.08 -1.71 -44.18
C THR A 720 -11.58 -1.91 -44.33
N LYS A 721 -10.76 -0.91 -43.94
CA LYS A 721 -9.30 -0.91 -44.10
C LYS A 721 -8.53 -0.86 -42.79
N SER A 722 -8.98 -0.08 -41.80
CA SER A 722 -8.15 0.24 -40.61
C SER A 722 -8.79 -0.10 -39.27
N CYS A 723 -10.10 -0.32 -39.18
CA CYS A 723 -10.78 -0.57 -37.90
C CYS A 723 -10.45 -1.94 -37.30
N GLY A 724 -10.44 -2.00 -35.98
CA GLY A 724 -10.22 -3.20 -35.20
C GLY A 724 -11.38 -4.19 -35.28
N VAL A 725 -11.07 -5.49 -35.27
CA VAL A 725 -12.07 -6.57 -35.25
C VAL A 725 -11.85 -7.55 -34.08
N GLU A 726 -12.93 -8.25 -33.73
CA GLU A 726 -12.97 -9.24 -32.64
C GLU A 726 -11.92 -10.35 -32.79
N ARG A 727 -11.35 -10.76 -31.64
CA ARG A 727 -10.64 -12.04 -31.48
C ARG A 727 -11.20 -12.77 -30.27
N LEU A 728 -11.36 -14.08 -30.37
CA LEU A 728 -11.85 -14.92 -29.27
C LEU A 728 -10.83 -15.99 -28.91
N LYS A 729 -10.61 -16.16 -27.61
CA LYS A 729 -9.83 -17.26 -27.02
C LYS A 729 -10.75 -18.39 -26.55
N TYR A 730 -11.94 -18.05 -26.07
CA TYR A 730 -12.93 -19.01 -25.56
C TYR A 730 -14.21 -19.01 -26.41
N THR A 731 -14.63 -20.19 -26.85
CA THR A 731 -15.83 -20.36 -27.71
C THR A 731 -16.82 -21.41 -27.18
N THR A 732 -16.47 -22.07 -26.07
CA THR A 732 -17.20 -23.15 -25.40
C THR A 732 -17.16 -22.90 -23.89
N VAL A 733 -18.17 -23.38 -23.17
CA VAL A 733 -18.25 -23.22 -21.70
C VAL A 733 -17.14 -24.01 -21.02
N GLU A 734 -16.87 -25.23 -21.49
CA GLU A 734 -15.83 -26.09 -20.94
C GLU A 734 -14.69 -26.36 -21.93
N PRO A 735 -13.44 -26.54 -21.46
CA PRO A 735 -13.01 -26.44 -20.06
C PRO A 735 -12.96 -24.98 -19.58
N ARG A 736 -13.60 -24.68 -18.44
CA ARG A 736 -13.51 -23.36 -17.80
C ARG A 736 -12.16 -23.18 -17.09
N PRO A 737 -11.58 -21.97 -17.06
CA PRO A 737 -10.43 -21.67 -16.22
C PRO A 737 -10.82 -21.70 -14.73
N MET A 738 -9.90 -22.22 -13.90
CA MET A 738 -10.04 -22.32 -12.44
C MET A 738 -9.00 -21.41 -11.77
N ALA A 739 -9.30 -20.99 -10.54
CA ALA A 739 -8.37 -20.31 -9.66
C ALA A 739 -7.90 -21.25 -8.54
N THR A 740 -6.78 -20.91 -7.92
CA THR A 740 -6.35 -21.46 -6.63
C THR A 740 -6.47 -20.33 -5.62
N ASN A 741 -7.28 -20.48 -4.58
CA ASN A 741 -7.20 -19.58 -3.43
C ASN A 741 -5.84 -19.82 -2.75
N ILE A 742 -5.05 -18.76 -2.55
CA ILE A 742 -3.74 -18.84 -1.90
C ILE A 742 -3.83 -18.68 -0.38
N HIS A 743 -4.97 -18.23 0.14
CA HIS A 743 -5.30 -18.06 1.55
C HIS A 743 -6.35 -19.12 1.93
N GLU A 744 -5.93 -20.39 1.96
CA GLU A 744 -6.83 -21.51 2.20
C GLU A 744 -7.44 -21.45 3.62
N PRO A 745 -8.77 -21.55 3.76
CA PRO A 745 -9.46 -21.38 5.04
C PRO A 745 -9.19 -22.56 5.99
N GLN A 746 -8.97 -22.26 7.28
CA GLN A 746 -8.79 -23.27 8.31
C GLN A 746 -10.15 -23.83 8.78
N CYS A 747 -10.62 -24.85 8.06
CA CYS A 747 -11.85 -25.58 8.40
C CYS A 747 -11.72 -26.61 9.55
N ALA A 748 -10.52 -26.79 10.10
CA ALA A 748 -10.24 -27.76 11.17
C ALA A 748 -9.81 -27.06 12.47
N VAL A 749 -10.22 -27.61 13.60
CA VAL A 749 -9.82 -27.13 14.96
C VAL A 749 -8.38 -27.53 15.36
N ASP A 750 -7.54 -27.87 14.39
CA ASP A 750 -6.16 -28.26 14.60
C ASP A 750 -5.36 -27.12 15.25
N GLY A 751 -4.48 -27.48 16.19
CA GLY A 751 -3.76 -26.52 17.05
C GLY A 751 -4.45 -26.21 18.38
N LEU A 752 -5.74 -26.57 18.55
CA LEU A 752 -6.43 -26.44 19.84
C LEU A 752 -6.44 -27.75 20.66
N PRO A 753 -6.42 -27.65 22.01
CA PRO A 753 -6.65 -28.80 22.88
C PRO A 753 -8.10 -29.30 22.82
N ALA A 754 -8.29 -30.60 23.00
CA ALA A 754 -9.59 -31.24 22.92
C ALA A 754 -10.57 -30.70 23.99
N GLY A 755 -11.77 -30.30 23.54
CA GLY A 755 -12.80 -29.75 24.42
C GLY A 755 -12.70 -28.23 24.69
N ALA A 756 -11.79 -27.52 24.00
CA ALA A 756 -11.79 -26.06 24.00
C ALA A 756 -13.15 -25.50 23.53
N THR A 757 -13.65 -24.49 24.24
CA THR A 757 -14.90 -23.80 23.91
C THR A 757 -14.60 -22.70 22.89
N ILE A 758 -15.00 -22.87 21.63
CA ILE A 758 -14.68 -21.94 20.53
C ILE A 758 -15.81 -20.94 20.33
N VAL A 759 -15.47 -19.65 20.28
CA VAL A 759 -16.36 -18.55 19.88
C VAL A 759 -15.84 -18.03 18.53
N ASP A 760 -16.62 -18.29 17.48
CA ASP A 760 -16.40 -17.81 16.11
C ASP A 760 -16.72 -16.32 15.99
N ASP A 761 -16.25 -15.67 14.93
CA ASP A 761 -16.61 -14.29 14.55
C ASP A 761 -18.05 -14.17 13.97
N LEU A 762 -18.73 -15.29 13.71
CA LEU A 762 -20.09 -15.33 13.17
C LEU A 762 -21.10 -16.03 14.10
N ASN A 763 -22.17 -15.29 14.44
CA ASN A 763 -23.31 -15.77 15.24
C ASN A 763 -24.29 -16.70 14.48
N ALA A 764 -23.87 -17.31 13.38
CA ALA A 764 -24.71 -18.14 12.51
C ALA A 764 -24.06 -19.51 12.24
N ASP A 765 -24.87 -20.52 11.92
CA ASP A 765 -24.42 -21.87 11.53
C ASP A 765 -24.54 -22.06 10.02
N GLY A 766 -23.43 -22.41 9.38
CA GLY A 766 -23.35 -22.75 7.96
C GLY A 766 -22.04 -22.27 7.34
N PRO A 767 -21.63 -22.82 6.18
CA PRO A 767 -20.63 -22.17 5.35
C PRO A 767 -21.24 -20.86 4.81
N PHE A 768 -20.48 -19.77 4.86
CA PHE A 768 -20.86 -18.49 4.24
C PHE A 768 -19.84 -18.14 3.16
N GLY A 769 -20.34 -17.73 2.00
CA GLY A 769 -19.47 -17.40 0.87
C GLY A 769 -18.76 -18.58 0.19
N PRO A 770 -17.96 -18.30 -0.85
CA PRO A 770 -17.21 -19.30 -1.61
C PRO A 770 -16.30 -20.19 -0.76
N ASP A 771 -15.64 -19.62 0.25
CA ASP A 771 -14.59 -20.26 1.05
C ASP A 771 -15.08 -20.75 2.43
N GLY A 772 -16.33 -20.47 2.80
CA GLY A 772 -16.90 -20.82 4.10
C GLY A 772 -16.88 -22.32 4.41
N CYS A 773 -16.47 -22.66 5.63
CA CYS A 773 -16.32 -24.03 6.09
C CYS A 773 -17.62 -24.66 6.59
N ALA A 774 -17.78 -25.96 6.39
CA ALA A 774 -18.80 -26.74 7.08
C ALA A 774 -18.38 -26.99 8.53
N ARG A 775 -18.94 -26.21 9.47
CA ARG A 775 -18.67 -26.31 10.91
C ARG A 775 -18.94 -27.73 11.45
N ASN A 776 -17.94 -28.34 12.09
CA ASN A 776 -18.05 -29.65 12.75
C ASN A 776 -17.83 -29.60 14.28
N TRP A 777 -17.64 -28.41 14.85
CA TRP A 777 -17.54 -28.14 16.29
C TRP A 777 -18.78 -27.39 16.82
N PRO A 778 -19.12 -27.50 18.12
CA PRO A 778 -20.22 -26.72 18.70
C PRO A 778 -19.84 -25.24 18.89
N ARG A 779 -20.80 -24.33 18.70
CA ARG A 779 -20.63 -22.92 19.08
C ARG A 779 -20.55 -22.78 20.60
N GLY A 780 -19.48 -22.15 21.09
CA GLY A 780 -19.24 -21.90 22.50
C GLY A 780 -19.79 -20.57 23.04
N GLY A 781 -20.19 -19.65 22.16
CA GLY A 781 -20.60 -18.30 22.51
C GLY A 781 -21.04 -17.46 21.32
N ASN A 782 -21.15 -16.15 21.55
CA ASN A 782 -21.44 -15.14 20.52
C ASN A 782 -20.24 -14.21 20.31
N PHE A 783 -20.15 -13.67 19.10
CA PHE A 783 -19.33 -12.51 18.77
C PHE A 783 -20.21 -11.27 18.52
N ASP A 784 -19.91 -10.16 19.18
CA ASP A 784 -20.60 -8.88 19.02
C ASP A 784 -19.64 -7.81 18.49
N LEU A 785 -20.09 -7.02 17.53
CA LEU A 785 -19.35 -5.86 17.00
C LEU A 785 -19.89 -4.55 17.56
N LYS A 786 -19.02 -3.55 17.66
CA LYS A 786 -19.38 -2.19 18.01
C LYS A 786 -18.57 -1.15 17.23
N PHE A 787 -19.28 -0.23 16.59
CA PHE A 787 -18.71 0.83 15.76
C PHE A 787 -18.86 2.19 16.44
N ALA A 788 -17.79 3.00 16.43
CA ALA A 788 -17.88 4.39 16.87
C ALA A 788 -18.73 5.22 15.90
N SER A 789 -19.75 5.90 16.44
CA SER A 789 -20.50 6.91 15.70
C SER A 789 -19.75 8.24 15.69
N THR A 790 -19.69 8.88 14.53
CA THR A 790 -19.63 10.34 14.47
C THR A 790 -20.91 10.82 13.80
N ILE A 791 -20.92 12.06 13.33
CA ILE A 791 -22.12 12.70 12.87
C ILE A 791 -21.76 13.58 11.67
N ASN A 792 -22.59 13.68 10.63
CA ASN A 792 -22.23 14.32 9.35
C ASN A 792 -22.54 15.83 9.33
N THR A 793 -21.51 16.66 9.12
CA THR A 793 -21.58 18.15 9.04
C THR A 793 -22.60 18.71 8.06
N THR A 794 -22.81 18.00 6.96
CA THR A 794 -23.49 18.49 5.76
C THR A 794 -24.96 18.06 5.75
N THR A 795 -25.25 16.84 6.21
CA THR A 795 -26.59 16.24 6.12
C THR A 795 -27.33 16.18 7.45
N GLY A 796 -26.65 16.48 8.57
CA GLY A 796 -27.15 16.12 9.89
C GLY A 796 -26.71 14.72 10.33
N LYS A 797 -26.95 13.71 9.50
CA LYS A 797 -27.16 12.31 9.96
C LYS A 797 -26.03 11.74 10.85
N THR A 798 -26.39 10.93 11.84
CA THR A 798 -25.43 10.09 12.56
C THR A 798 -24.82 9.13 11.55
N ILE A 799 -23.50 8.90 11.62
CA ILE A 799 -22.76 8.05 10.68
C ILE A 799 -21.71 7.23 11.41
N TYR A 800 -21.28 6.12 10.81
CA TYR A 800 -20.32 5.18 11.38
C TYR A 800 -19.10 5.05 10.46
N PRO A 801 -18.16 6.04 10.47
CA PRO A 801 -17.07 6.10 9.49
C PRO A 801 -16.21 4.84 9.44
N ALA A 802 -16.06 4.17 10.58
CA ALA A 802 -15.34 2.91 10.73
C ALA A 802 -15.83 1.79 9.79
N LYS A 803 -17.12 1.74 9.43
CA LYS A 803 -17.68 0.70 8.53
C LYS A 803 -17.13 0.77 7.10
N GLN A 804 -16.67 1.94 6.69
CA GLN A 804 -16.02 2.14 5.39
C GLN A 804 -14.67 1.42 5.31
N ASP A 805 -14.01 1.32 6.45
CA ASP A 805 -12.69 0.72 6.66
C ASP A 805 -12.79 -0.65 7.35
N PHE A 806 -14.01 -1.19 7.45
CA PHE A 806 -14.29 -2.52 7.98
C PHE A 806 -14.58 -3.45 6.80
N HIS A 807 -13.92 -4.60 6.80
CA HIS A 807 -13.89 -5.53 5.69
C HIS A 807 -14.17 -6.96 6.16
N GLN A 808 -14.61 -7.82 5.24
CA GLN A 808 -14.68 -9.27 5.42
C GLN A 808 -13.88 -9.98 4.32
N ALA A 809 -13.28 -11.11 4.66
CA ALA A 809 -12.59 -12.01 3.72
C ALA A 809 -12.94 -13.48 3.97
N GLY A 810 -12.85 -14.28 2.91
CA GLY A 810 -13.08 -15.73 2.87
C GLY A 810 -11.78 -16.52 3.08
N ALA A 811 -11.14 -16.31 4.23
CA ALA A 811 -10.00 -17.08 4.70
C ALA A 811 -10.09 -17.18 6.24
N GLY A 812 -8.98 -17.34 6.96
CA GLY A 812 -9.02 -17.44 8.42
C GLY A 812 -9.61 -18.75 8.94
N PHE A 813 -9.95 -18.82 10.22
CA PHE A 813 -10.70 -19.95 10.76
C PHE A 813 -12.16 -19.93 10.28
N ALA A 814 -12.77 -21.11 10.14
CA ALA A 814 -14.12 -21.29 9.60
C ALA A 814 -14.39 -20.72 8.19
N GLY A 815 -13.40 -20.13 7.50
CA GLY A 815 -13.53 -19.53 6.18
C GLY A 815 -14.21 -18.16 6.19
N HIS A 816 -14.19 -17.46 7.32
CA HIS A 816 -14.62 -16.07 7.42
C HIS A 816 -13.84 -15.36 8.54
N PHE A 817 -13.36 -14.14 8.26
CA PHE A 817 -12.92 -13.22 9.32
C PHE A 817 -13.19 -11.77 8.92
N TRP A 818 -13.19 -10.88 9.92
CA TRP A 818 -13.27 -9.43 9.71
C TRP A 818 -11.91 -8.76 9.87
N PHE A 819 -11.68 -7.64 9.20
CA PHE A 819 -10.50 -6.81 9.46
C PHE A 819 -10.76 -5.31 9.24
N ALA A 820 -9.90 -4.48 9.82
CA ALA A 820 -9.85 -3.03 9.62
C ALA A 820 -8.41 -2.54 9.76
N HIS A 821 -8.10 -1.31 9.34
CA HIS A 821 -6.78 -0.75 9.63
C HIS A 821 -6.69 -0.28 11.09
N THR A 822 -5.46 -0.22 11.61
CA THR A 822 -5.14 0.34 12.92
C THR A 822 -5.03 1.86 12.88
N TYR A 823 -5.57 2.52 13.90
CA TYR A 823 -5.53 3.99 14.04
C TYR A 823 -4.92 4.41 15.37
N GLU A 824 -4.29 5.58 15.40
CA GLU A 824 -3.60 6.13 16.59
C GLU A 824 -4.54 6.23 17.80
N ARG A 825 -4.18 5.56 18.90
CA ARG A 825 -4.85 5.63 20.20
C ARG A 825 -4.80 7.05 20.78
N ASP A 826 -5.81 7.41 21.58
CA ASP A 826 -5.98 8.73 22.21
C ASP A 826 -6.14 9.94 21.26
N ASN A 827 -6.25 9.70 19.94
CA ASN A 827 -6.54 10.72 18.94
C ASN A 827 -8.05 10.84 18.67
N ALA A 828 -8.59 12.07 18.81
CA ALA A 828 -10.02 12.34 18.65
C ALA A 828 -10.58 12.09 17.24
N ALA A 829 -9.74 12.11 16.21
CA ALA A 829 -10.12 11.71 14.84
C ALA A 829 -10.15 10.18 14.71
N SER A 830 -9.10 9.49 15.15
CA SER A 830 -9.00 8.02 15.19
C SER A 830 -10.14 7.37 15.97
N ASN A 831 -10.59 7.98 17.07
CA ASN A 831 -11.70 7.50 17.88
C ASN A 831 -13.03 7.34 17.08
N LYS A 832 -13.18 8.01 15.93
CA LYS A 832 -14.33 7.85 15.02
C LYS A 832 -14.22 6.63 14.10
N MET A 833 -13.01 6.10 13.94
CA MET A 833 -12.69 4.90 13.17
C MET A 833 -12.61 3.64 14.06
N LYS A 834 -12.93 3.76 15.36
CA LYS A 834 -12.88 2.63 16.29
C LYS A 834 -13.93 1.57 15.93
N VAL A 835 -13.46 0.34 15.72
CA VAL A 835 -14.22 -0.90 15.74
C VAL A 835 -13.80 -1.71 16.96
N GLU A 836 -14.75 -2.31 17.67
CA GLU A 836 -14.52 -3.20 18.80
C GLU A 836 -15.26 -4.52 18.59
N GLY A 837 -14.53 -5.63 18.58
CA GLY A 837 -15.09 -6.99 18.54
C GLY A 837 -15.07 -7.61 19.94
N THR A 838 -16.13 -8.35 20.29
CA THR A 838 -16.33 -8.96 21.60
C THR A 838 -16.68 -10.44 21.44
N TRP A 839 -15.83 -11.34 21.91
CA TRP A 839 -16.14 -12.78 22.00
C TRP A 839 -16.62 -13.09 23.41
N GLN A 840 -17.81 -13.68 23.56
CA GLN A 840 -18.37 -14.04 24.86
C GLN A 840 -19.01 -15.44 24.87
N THR A 841 -18.56 -16.31 25.78
CA THR A 841 -19.09 -17.67 25.95
C THR A 841 -20.53 -17.69 26.47
N TYR A 842 -21.37 -18.64 26.00
CA TYR A 842 -22.76 -18.79 26.45
C TYR A 842 -22.89 -19.12 27.94
N ALA A 843 -22.02 -19.97 28.44
CA ALA A 843 -22.03 -20.45 29.81
C ALA A 843 -20.78 -19.96 30.56
N PRO A 844 -20.89 -19.65 31.86
CA PRO A 844 -19.73 -19.36 32.70
C PRO A 844 -18.65 -20.43 32.64
N LEU A 845 -17.38 -19.99 32.61
CA LEU A 845 -16.24 -20.88 32.51
C LEU A 845 -16.02 -21.65 33.82
N ASN A 846 -16.11 -20.97 34.97
CA ASN A 846 -15.97 -21.55 36.31
C ASN A 846 -14.64 -22.28 36.56
N ALA A 847 -13.57 -21.87 35.87
CA ALA A 847 -12.24 -22.47 35.95
C ALA A 847 -11.14 -21.44 35.67
N TRP A 848 -9.91 -21.77 36.05
CA TRP A 848 -8.74 -21.18 35.40
C TRP A 848 -8.75 -21.62 33.94
N THR A 849 -8.55 -20.68 33.02
CA THR A 849 -8.80 -20.92 31.59
C THR A 849 -7.66 -20.34 30.76
N ARG A 850 -7.07 -21.16 29.87
CA ARG A 850 -6.14 -20.70 28.85
C ARG A 850 -6.92 -20.16 27.66
N ILE A 851 -6.54 -18.98 27.18
CA ILE A 851 -7.19 -18.32 26.04
C ILE A 851 -6.28 -18.40 24.82
N TYR A 852 -6.85 -18.86 23.71
CA TYR A 852 -6.25 -18.84 22.40
C TYR A 852 -7.01 -17.87 21.49
N VAL A 853 -6.30 -17.16 20.62
CA VAL A 853 -6.85 -16.30 19.57
C VAL A 853 -6.41 -16.82 18.20
N HIS A 854 -7.25 -16.69 17.18
CA HIS A 854 -6.89 -17.10 15.82
C HIS A 854 -6.21 -15.97 15.02
N ILE A 855 -5.01 -16.32 14.58
CA ILE A 855 -4.11 -15.77 13.57
C ILE A 855 -4.47 -15.99 12.09
N PRO A 856 -5.32 -15.20 11.37
CA PRO A 856 -5.45 -15.40 9.92
C PRO A 856 -4.15 -15.12 9.15
N ASP A 857 -3.99 -15.74 7.98
CA ASP A 857 -2.78 -15.59 7.15
C ASP A 857 -2.73 -14.30 6.31
N GLU A 858 -3.88 -13.70 6.05
CA GLU A 858 -4.02 -12.35 5.49
C GLU A 858 -4.79 -11.40 6.44
N GLY A 859 -4.69 -10.08 6.20
CA GLY A 859 -5.46 -9.07 6.95
C GLY A 859 -5.07 -8.85 8.43
N ALA A 860 -3.95 -9.40 8.89
CA ALA A 860 -3.51 -9.35 10.29
C ALA A 860 -2.06 -8.87 10.46
N HIS A 861 -1.78 -7.62 10.12
CA HIS A 861 -0.42 -7.09 10.00
C HIS A 861 0.10 -6.29 11.20
N THR A 862 -0.67 -6.11 12.27
CA THR A 862 -0.25 -5.24 13.38
C THR A 862 0.69 -5.90 14.40
N ARG A 863 1.48 -5.05 15.08
CA ARG A 863 2.40 -5.44 16.15
C ARG A 863 1.82 -5.27 17.56
N GLN A 864 0.65 -4.65 17.67
CA GLN A 864 0.10 -4.13 18.92
C GLN A 864 -1.36 -4.53 19.14
N ALA A 865 -1.79 -5.72 18.69
CA ALA A 865 -3.14 -6.23 18.92
C ALA A 865 -3.35 -6.47 20.43
N ASP A 866 -4.07 -5.56 21.07
CA ASP A 866 -4.17 -5.39 22.53
C ASP A 866 -5.50 -5.94 23.06
N TYR A 867 -5.55 -7.27 23.21
CA TYR A 867 -6.71 -8.00 23.70
C TYR A 867 -6.98 -7.66 25.17
N GLN A 868 -8.24 -7.35 25.49
CA GLN A 868 -8.71 -7.13 26.85
C GLN A 868 -9.51 -8.35 27.33
N ILE A 869 -9.20 -8.86 28.52
CA ILE A 869 -9.74 -10.09 29.11
C ILE A 869 -10.51 -9.73 30.38
N TYR A 870 -11.80 -10.05 30.42
CA TYR A 870 -12.70 -9.73 31.53
C TYR A 870 -12.73 -10.88 32.54
N ASP A 871 -11.61 -11.05 33.25
CA ASP A 871 -11.36 -12.07 34.28
C ASP A 871 -11.79 -11.61 35.69
N ALA A 872 -11.54 -12.44 36.72
CA ALA A 872 -11.93 -12.16 38.11
C ALA A 872 -11.41 -10.82 38.71
N PRO A 873 -10.19 -10.35 38.39
CA PRO A 873 -9.76 -8.96 38.63
C PRO A 873 -10.71 -7.90 38.07
N SER A 874 -11.19 -8.06 36.83
CA SER A 874 -12.08 -7.09 36.17
C SER A 874 -13.47 -7.00 36.82
N ALA A 875 -13.94 -8.09 37.43
CA ALA A 875 -15.24 -8.17 38.10
C ALA A 875 -15.29 -7.46 39.47
N GLN A 876 -14.15 -6.99 39.99
CA GLN A 876 -14.09 -6.26 41.26
C GLN A 876 -14.54 -4.79 41.09
N PRO A 877 -15.05 -4.11 42.13
CA PRO A 877 -15.38 -2.69 42.07
C PRO A 877 -14.16 -1.83 41.68
N GLY A 878 -14.25 -1.13 40.55
CA GLY A 878 -13.14 -0.36 39.99
C GLY A 878 -12.03 -1.21 39.34
N GLY A 879 -12.24 -2.51 39.21
CA GLY A 879 -11.37 -3.43 38.47
C GLY A 879 -11.28 -3.04 37.00
N LYS A 880 -10.14 -3.37 36.39
CA LYS A 880 -9.92 -3.24 34.94
C LYS A 880 -9.73 -4.64 34.35
N PRO A 881 -10.08 -4.86 33.07
CA PRO A 881 -9.66 -6.05 32.33
C PRO A 881 -8.14 -6.27 32.46
N SER A 882 -7.73 -7.53 32.57
CA SER A 882 -6.37 -7.91 32.21
C SER A 882 -6.17 -7.67 30.71
N HIS A 883 -4.95 -7.41 30.24
CA HIS A 883 -4.69 -7.21 28.82
C HIS A 883 -3.43 -7.92 28.33
N ARG A 884 -3.36 -8.17 27.02
CA ARG A 884 -2.25 -8.86 26.34
C ARG A 884 -2.06 -8.26 24.95
N SER A 885 -0.87 -7.71 24.70
CA SER A 885 -0.50 -7.15 23.40
C SER A 885 0.42 -8.09 22.63
N ILE A 886 -0.06 -8.58 21.48
CA ILE A 886 0.67 -9.49 20.58
C ILE A 886 0.90 -8.90 19.19
N SER A 887 1.92 -9.41 18.52
CA SER A 887 2.09 -9.24 17.08
C SER A 887 1.28 -10.31 16.35
N THR A 888 0.59 -9.88 15.28
CA THR A 888 -0.30 -10.72 14.48
C THR A 888 0.32 -11.14 13.15
N MET A 889 1.55 -10.70 12.82
CA MET A 889 2.25 -10.94 11.55
C MET A 889 2.75 -12.40 11.38
N TRP A 890 1.88 -13.38 11.61
CA TRP A 890 2.21 -14.80 11.49
C TRP A 890 2.23 -15.29 10.03
N GLU A 891 1.55 -14.58 9.14
CA GLU A 891 1.41 -14.91 7.70
C GLU A 891 0.96 -16.38 7.48
N LYS A 892 0.19 -16.89 8.44
CA LYS A 892 -0.29 -18.27 8.49
C LYS A 892 -1.47 -18.40 9.46
N ASN A 893 -2.52 -19.09 9.02
CA ASN A 893 -3.63 -19.58 9.84
C ASN A 893 -3.12 -20.37 11.05
N THR A 894 -3.24 -19.80 12.25
CA THR A 894 -2.66 -20.37 13.48
C THR A 894 -3.39 -19.93 14.76
N TRP A 895 -3.46 -20.83 15.74
CA TRP A 895 -3.92 -20.48 17.10
C TRP A 895 -2.74 -20.02 17.96
N VAL A 896 -2.92 -18.91 18.70
CA VAL A 896 -1.90 -18.33 19.58
C VAL A 896 -2.45 -18.22 21.00
N SER A 897 -1.77 -18.85 21.96
CA SER A 897 -2.08 -18.69 23.40
C SER A 897 -1.69 -17.29 23.87
N ILE A 898 -2.63 -16.53 24.42
CA ILE A 898 -2.37 -15.22 25.04
C ILE A 898 -2.21 -15.29 26.58
N GLY A 899 -2.36 -16.49 27.15
CA GLY A 899 -2.10 -16.78 28.56
C GLY A 899 -3.28 -17.41 29.29
N VAL A 900 -3.12 -17.60 30.60
CA VAL A 900 -4.10 -18.24 31.49
C VAL A 900 -4.68 -17.24 32.50
N PHE A 901 -6.00 -17.21 32.61
CA PHE A 901 -6.75 -16.24 33.43
C PHE A 901 -7.73 -16.91 34.38
N ASP A 902 -8.11 -16.19 35.43
CA ASP A 902 -9.05 -16.66 36.45
C ASP A 902 -10.50 -16.31 36.08
N PHE A 903 -11.28 -17.31 35.67
CA PHE A 903 -12.73 -17.20 35.47
C PHE A 903 -13.51 -18.03 36.50
N THR A 904 -12.95 -18.26 37.69
CA THR A 904 -13.70 -18.80 38.81
C THR A 904 -14.74 -17.77 39.31
N GLY A 905 -15.79 -18.23 39.99
CA GLY A 905 -16.83 -17.32 40.50
C GLY A 905 -17.92 -16.95 39.48
N ASN A 906 -18.28 -17.86 38.58
CA ASN A 906 -19.39 -17.74 37.64
C ASN A 906 -19.26 -16.64 36.57
N LEU A 907 -18.03 -16.41 36.10
CA LEU A 907 -17.74 -15.47 35.01
C LEU A 907 -17.81 -16.15 33.63
N PRO A 908 -18.45 -15.54 32.62
CA PRO A 908 -18.30 -15.95 31.23
C PRO A 908 -16.88 -15.65 30.74
N GLY A 909 -16.37 -16.46 29.82
CA GLY A 909 -15.19 -16.08 29.03
C GLY A 909 -15.57 -14.91 28.15
N LYS A 910 -14.98 -13.74 28.41
CA LYS A 910 -15.20 -12.53 27.62
C LYS A 910 -13.86 -11.88 27.26
N VAL A 911 -13.64 -11.71 25.97
CA VAL A 911 -12.46 -11.06 25.39
C VAL A 911 -12.92 -9.97 24.43
N THR A 912 -12.25 -8.82 24.41
CA THR A 912 -12.49 -7.76 23.41
C THR A 912 -11.21 -7.31 22.74
N LEU A 913 -11.28 -7.05 21.44
CA LEU A 913 -10.20 -6.43 20.65
C LEU A 913 -10.74 -5.14 20.02
N ASN A 914 -9.88 -4.15 19.78
CA ASN A 914 -10.23 -2.97 18.99
C ASN A 914 -9.03 -2.49 18.18
N ASN A 915 -9.29 -1.71 17.13
CA ASN A 915 -8.27 -1.26 16.17
C ASN A 915 -7.49 0.00 16.56
N LEU A 916 -7.44 0.39 17.84
CA LEU A 916 -6.64 1.55 18.29
C LEU A 916 -5.30 1.12 18.89
N THR A 917 -4.19 1.35 18.16
CA THR A 917 -2.81 1.04 18.58
C THR A 917 -2.00 2.32 18.80
N GLU A 918 -0.84 2.25 19.45
CA GLU A 918 0.01 3.44 19.64
C GLU A 918 0.74 3.86 18.36
N ASP A 919 0.93 2.94 17.42
CA ASP A 919 1.63 3.16 16.14
C ASP A 919 0.71 3.33 14.92
N GLY A 920 -0.61 3.18 15.10
CA GLY A 920 -1.62 3.06 14.04
C GLY A 920 -1.78 4.29 13.14
N ARG A 921 -1.84 4.07 11.83
CA ARG A 921 -1.80 5.12 10.78
C ARG A 921 -2.83 4.95 9.66
N GLY A 922 -3.73 3.96 9.76
CA GLY A 922 -4.60 3.55 8.67
C GLY A 922 -3.88 2.75 7.58
N VAL A 923 -2.90 1.90 7.97
CA VAL A 923 -2.02 1.16 7.02
C VAL A 923 -1.70 -0.27 7.46
N GLU A 924 -1.48 -0.54 8.75
CA GLU A 924 -1.45 -1.93 9.25
C GLU A 924 -2.88 -2.42 9.47
N ASP A 925 -3.16 -3.68 9.18
CA ASP A 925 -4.46 -4.30 9.41
C ASP A 925 -4.50 -5.05 10.75
N ILE A 926 -5.69 -5.12 11.34
CA ILE A 926 -6.00 -5.93 12.52
C ILE A 926 -7.25 -6.77 12.25
N ALA A 927 -7.14 -8.07 12.54
CA ALA A 927 -8.19 -9.05 12.27
C ALA A 927 -9.03 -9.36 13.52
N PHE A 928 -10.28 -9.74 13.27
CA PHE A 928 -11.24 -10.28 14.22
C PHE A 928 -11.76 -11.60 13.65
N ASP A 929 -11.13 -12.69 14.09
CA ASP A 929 -11.44 -14.07 13.74
C ASP A 929 -12.00 -14.78 14.99
N ALA A 930 -11.53 -15.96 15.38
CA ALA A 930 -12.07 -16.73 16.50
C ALA A 930 -11.25 -16.65 17.80
N VAL A 931 -11.92 -16.93 18.92
CA VAL A 931 -11.31 -17.06 20.27
C VAL A 931 -11.72 -18.39 20.90
N ALA A 932 -10.76 -19.13 21.44
CA ALA A 932 -11.00 -20.42 22.09
C ALA A 932 -10.60 -20.42 23.57
N PHE A 933 -11.43 -21.05 24.40
CA PHE A 933 -11.28 -21.10 25.85
C PHE A 933 -11.07 -22.55 26.32
N GLU A 934 -9.86 -22.87 26.76
CA GLU A 934 -9.51 -24.17 27.35
C GLU A 934 -9.63 -24.11 28.88
N LYS A 935 -10.58 -24.85 29.45
CA LYS A 935 -10.73 -24.95 30.91
C LYS A 935 -9.65 -25.86 31.49
N LEU A 936 -8.83 -25.33 32.38
CA LEU A 936 -7.79 -26.09 33.07
C LEU A 936 -8.33 -26.75 34.34
N PRO A 937 -7.78 -27.93 34.75
CA PRO A 937 -8.21 -28.64 35.95
C PRO A 937 -7.88 -27.90 37.26
N ALA A 938 -6.92 -26.96 37.23
CA ALA A 938 -6.52 -26.12 38.34
C ALA A 938 -5.83 -24.84 37.81
N LYS A 939 -5.49 -23.92 38.72
CA LYS A 939 -4.53 -22.85 38.41
C LYS A 939 -3.17 -23.47 38.02
N PRO A 940 -2.50 -23.00 36.95
CA PRO A 940 -1.12 -23.39 36.64
C PRO A 940 -0.19 -23.20 37.85
N ALA A 941 0.71 -24.17 38.07
CA ALA A 941 1.72 -24.06 39.11
C ALA A 941 2.82 -23.04 38.73
N HIS A 942 3.02 -22.83 37.42
CA HIS A 942 4.09 -22.00 36.89
C HIS A 942 3.53 -21.01 35.86
N PHE A 943 3.78 -19.73 36.09
CA PHE A 943 3.55 -18.64 35.14
C PHE A 943 4.92 -18.02 34.84
N VAL A 944 5.46 -18.30 33.66
CA VAL A 944 6.82 -17.94 33.26
C VAL A 944 6.77 -16.87 32.17
N VAL A 945 7.51 -15.78 32.36
CA VAL A 945 7.68 -14.72 31.35
C VAL A 945 9.15 -14.56 31.00
N ALA A 946 9.49 -14.87 29.75
CA ALA A 946 10.80 -14.61 29.17
C ALA A 946 10.86 -13.19 28.61
N MET A 947 11.83 -12.40 29.06
CA MET A 947 12.01 -10.98 28.71
C MET A 947 13.46 -10.70 28.29
N GLY A 948 13.75 -9.48 27.85
CA GLY A 948 15.12 -9.03 27.58
C GLY A 948 15.46 -8.94 26.09
N ASP A 949 16.74 -9.09 25.79
CA ASP A 949 17.32 -8.83 24.47
C ASP A 949 17.51 -10.09 23.61
N SER A 950 18.40 -10.00 22.61
CA SER A 950 18.72 -11.07 21.65
C SER A 950 19.16 -12.38 22.31
N TYR A 951 19.86 -12.29 23.45
CA TYR A 951 20.29 -13.45 24.23
C TYR A 951 19.13 -14.17 24.94
N SER A 952 17.97 -13.53 25.11
CA SER A 952 16.76 -14.19 25.61
C SER A 952 15.75 -14.50 24.50
N ALA A 953 15.81 -13.80 23.38
CA ALA A 953 15.02 -14.13 22.19
C ALA A 953 15.47 -15.43 21.50
N GLY A 954 16.78 -15.74 21.53
CA GLY A 954 17.34 -16.95 20.90
C GLY A 954 18.16 -16.69 19.64
N GLU A 955 18.60 -15.45 19.40
CA GLU A 955 19.47 -15.09 18.28
C GLU A 955 20.78 -15.88 18.29
N GLY A 956 21.35 -16.20 17.13
CA GLY A 956 22.51 -17.09 16.99
C GLY A 956 22.16 -18.52 16.56
N THR A 957 20.89 -18.90 16.60
CA THR A 957 20.40 -20.24 16.24
C THR A 957 19.96 -20.39 14.78
N ASN A 958 19.63 -19.28 14.10
CA ASN A 958 18.92 -19.24 12.81
C ASN A 958 17.57 -19.99 12.78
N ASN A 959 17.02 -20.35 13.95
CA ASN A 959 15.72 -21.00 14.10
C ASN A 959 14.74 -20.02 14.74
N PHE A 960 14.16 -19.13 13.93
CA PHE A 960 13.26 -18.07 14.38
C PHE A 960 11.83 -18.34 13.95
N TYR A 961 10.85 -17.91 14.75
CA TYR A 961 9.48 -17.79 14.27
C TYR A 961 9.42 -16.71 13.20
N HIS A 962 8.77 -17.02 12.07
CA HIS A 962 8.65 -16.11 10.91
C HIS A 962 8.19 -14.70 11.31
N TRP A 963 7.11 -14.62 12.10
CA TRP A 963 6.58 -13.35 12.61
C TRP A 963 7.60 -12.46 13.35
N SER A 964 8.66 -13.05 13.90
CA SER A 964 9.68 -12.34 14.67
C SER A 964 10.92 -11.94 13.85
N ASN A 965 10.97 -12.35 12.58
CA ASN A 965 12.07 -12.17 11.64
C ASN A 965 11.52 -11.82 10.24
N VAL A 966 10.72 -10.76 10.17
CA VAL A 966 10.21 -10.18 8.92
C VAL A 966 11.05 -8.95 8.57
N ASP A 967 11.68 -8.98 7.39
CA ASP A 967 12.42 -7.86 6.82
C ASP A 967 11.84 -7.50 5.45
N GLU A 968 10.61 -7.02 5.46
CA GLU A 968 10.12 -6.20 4.36
C GLU A 968 10.85 -4.85 4.39
N ASP A 969 11.30 -4.36 3.24
CA ASP A 969 12.04 -3.10 3.13
C ASP A 969 11.17 -1.90 3.51
N GLY A 970 11.28 -1.52 4.79
CA GLY A 970 10.47 -0.46 5.37
C GLY A 970 10.55 -0.45 6.90
N VAL A 971 10.68 0.74 7.49
CA VAL A 971 10.73 0.88 8.96
C VAL A 971 9.38 0.54 9.59
N LEU A 972 8.28 0.58 8.83
CA LEU A 972 6.94 0.43 9.39
C LEU A 972 6.51 -1.02 9.57
N LYS A 973 7.06 -2.01 8.83
CA LYS A 973 6.74 -3.44 9.03
C LYS A 973 7.91 -4.33 9.49
N LYS A 974 9.15 -3.82 9.51
CA LYS A 974 10.31 -4.58 10.00
C LYS A 974 10.09 -5.12 11.43
N MET A 975 10.10 -6.44 11.56
CA MET A 975 10.05 -7.15 12.84
C MET A 975 11.30 -8.00 12.99
N SER A 976 12.18 -7.60 13.88
CA SER A 976 13.50 -8.23 14.03
C SER A 976 13.77 -8.64 15.47
N CYS A 977 12.72 -9.03 16.20
CA CYS A 977 12.87 -9.55 17.56
C CYS A 977 13.64 -10.88 17.61
N ARG A 978 13.68 -11.65 16.50
CA ARG A 978 14.44 -12.91 16.37
C ARG A 978 14.14 -13.88 17.51
N GLN A 979 12.85 -14.04 17.83
CA GLN A 979 12.39 -15.02 18.80
C GLN A 979 12.40 -16.42 18.17
N GLY A 980 12.97 -17.40 18.86
CA GLY A 980 13.01 -18.79 18.41
C GLY A 980 12.62 -19.80 19.48
N PRO A 981 12.22 -21.03 19.09
CA PRO A 981 11.99 -22.13 20.03
C PRO A 981 13.29 -22.61 20.72
N ASP A 982 14.46 -22.24 20.22
CA ASP A 982 15.78 -22.64 20.73
C ASP A 982 16.37 -21.70 21.80
N ASN A 983 15.61 -20.72 22.32
CA ASN A 983 16.08 -19.85 23.39
C ASN A 983 16.27 -20.60 24.74
N TRP A 984 17.07 -20.03 25.65
CA TRP A 984 17.42 -20.70 26.91
C TRP A 984 16.28 -20.86 27.91
N SER A 985 15.33 -19.92 27.97
CA SER A 985 14.18 -20.02 28.89
C SER A 985 13.31 -21.26 28.59
N ARG A 986 13.13 -21.60 27.30
CA ARG A 986 12.49 -22.85 26.90
C ARG A 986 13.30 -24.10 27.25
N LYS A 987 14.62 -23.97 27.41
CA LYS A 987 15.53 -25.05 27.83
C LYS A 987 15.73 -25.10 29.35
N THR A 988 15.15 -24.17 30.11
CA THR A 988 15.11 -24.24 31.58
C THR A 988 14.11 -25.32 32.03
N LYS A 989 14.54 -26.13 33.00
CA LYS A 989 13.71 -27.08 33.73
C LYS A 989 13.41 -26.54 35.12
N ILE A 990 12.13 -26.31 35.40
CA ILE A 990 11.65 -25.89 36.72
C ILE A 990 11.78 -27.09 37.70
N PRO A 991 12.21 -26.88 38.96
CA PRO A 991 12.18 -27.91 39.99
C PRO A 991 10.79 -28.58 40.09
N GLY A 992 10.75 -29.91 40.22
CA GLY A 992 9.49 -30.66 40.29
C GLY A 992 8.73 -30.85 38.97
N ALA A 993 9.00 -30.05 37.93
CA ALA A 993 8.37 -30.21 36.62
C ALA A 993 8.92 -31.46 35.87
N PRO A 994 8.08 -32.19 35.09
CA PRO A 994 8.51 -33.44 34.47
C PRO A 994 9.46 -33.23 33.28
N ALA A 995 9.33 -32.11 32.57
CA ALA A 995 10.15 -31.73 31.42
C ALA A 995 10.63 -30.27 31.53
N ASP A 996 11.42 -29.81 30.57
CA ASP A 996 11.71 -28.39 30.38
C ASP A 996 10.48 -27.59 29.93
N ILE A 997 10.58 -26.26 30.08
CA ILE A 997 9.51 -25.30 29.78
C ILE A 997 9.04 -25.42 28.32
N GLY A 998 9.97 -25.58 27.36
CA GLY A 998 9.65 -25.68 25.94
C GLY A 998 8.84 -26.94 25.61
N SER A 999 9.18 -28.07 26.21
CA SER A 999 8.43 -29.33 26.05
C SER A 999 7.04 -29.25 26.67
N LEU A 1000 6.90 -28.61 27.85
CA LEU A 1000 5.62 -28.41 28.52
C LEU A 1000 4.70 -27.46 27.74
N ASP A 1001 5.25 -26.37 27.23
CA ASP A 1001 4.53 -25.39 26.41
C ASP A 1001 4.05 -26.01 25.08
N THR A 1002 4.95 -26.71 24.37
CA THR A 1002 4.63 -27.40 23.10
C THR A 1002 3.57 -28.51 23.28
N SER A 1003 3.46 -29.09 24.48
CA SER A 1003 2.44 -30.09 24.83
C SER A 1003 1.21 -29.49 25.53
N HIS A 1004 1.13 -28.16 25.65
CA HIS A 1004 0.06 -27.42 26.31
C HIS A 1004 -0.21 -27.85 27.76
N ASP A 1005 0.83 -28.27 28.51
CA ASP A 1005 0.67 -28.83 29.86
C ASP A 1005 -0.13 -27.89 30.79
N PRO A 1006 -1.19 -28.37 31.48
CA PRO A 1006 -2.08 -27.51 32.26
C PRO A 1006 -1.42 -26.87 33.49
N ARG A 1007 -0.18 -27.23 33.84
CA ARG A 1007 0.57 -26.62 34.95
C ARG A 1007 1.38 -25.39 34.54
N LEU A 1008 1.49 -25.09 33.25
CA LEU A 1008 2.32 -24.01 32.71
C LEU A 1008 1.50 -22.97 31.93
N ASP A 1009 1.79 -21.70 32.21
CA ASP A 1009 1.63 -20.59 31.28
C ASP A 1009 3.04 -20.05 30.98
N TYR A 1010 3.47 -20.08 29.72
CA TYR A 1010 4.78 -19.58 29.28
C TYR A 1010 4.58 -18.52 28.21
N GLN A 1011 5.24 -17.37 28.37
CA GLN A 1011 5.07 -16.21 27.49
C GLN A 1011 6.42 -15.56 27.20
N SER A 1012 6.65 -15.14 25.96
CA SER A 1012 7.93 -14.58 25.50
C SER A 1012 7.77 -13.19 24.89
N VAL A 1013 8.34 -12.20 25.56
CA VAL A 1013 8.38 -10.79 25.11
C VAL A 1013 9.79 -10.29 24.81
N ALA A 1014 10.80 -11.15 24.92
CA ALA A 1014 12.19 -10.83 24.57
C ALA A 1014 12.31 -10.40 23.09
N CYS A 1015 13.22 -9.48 22.78
CA CYS A 1015 13.36 -8.92 21.44
C CYS A 1015 14.80 -8.48 21.17
N SER A 1016 15.39 -8.95 20.06
CA SER A 1016 16.74 -8.55 19.65
C SER A 1016 16.91 -7.03 19.51
N GLY A 1017 18.09 -6.56 19.89
CA GLY A 1017 18.44 -5.14 19.97
C GLY A 1017 17.84 -4.39 21.15
N ALA A 1018 16.94 -4.99 21.94
CA ALA A 1018 16.35 -4.33 23.10
C ALA A 1018 17.40 -3.86 24.12
N ARG A 1019 17.16 -2.65 24.64
CA ARG A 1019 17.87 -1.98 25.72
C ARG A 1019 16.98 -1.87 26.94
N ALA A 1020 17.53 -1.46 28.09
CA ALA A 1020 16.77 -1.34 29.33
C ALA A 1020 15.48 -0.51 29.18
N HIS A 1021 15.53 0.60 28.43
CA HIS A 1021 14.36 1.45 28.17
C HIS A 1021 13.24 0.80 27.35
N ASN A 1022 13.51 -0.30 26.63
CA ASN A 1022 12.49 -1.04 25.89
C ASN A 1022 11.70 -2.03 26.76
N LEU A 1023 12.14 -2.24 28.00
CA LEU A 1023 11.43 -3.03 29.01
C LEU A 1023 10.56 -2.14 29.91
N LEU A 1024 11.03 -0.95 30.28
CA LEU A 1024 10.37 -0.03 31.21
C LEU A 1024 8.97 0.41 30.77
N LYS A 1025 8.07 0.65 31.73
CA LYS A 1025 6.73 1.21 31.47
C LYS A 1025 6.80 2.60 30.85
N LYS A 1026 5.95 2.90 29.87
CA LYS A 1026 5.90 4.18 29.13
C LYS A 1026 5.75 5.44 30.00
N ASN A 1027 5.09 5.33 31.15
CA ASN A 1027 4.87 6.43 32.10
C ASN A 1027 6.05 6.69 33.07
N THR A 1028 7.17 5.97 32.93
CA THR A 1028 8.33 6.08 33.82
C THR A 1028 9.17 7.32 33.54
N GLN A 1029 9.67 7.98 34.59
CA GLN A 1029 10.69 9.02 34.43
C GLN A 1029 12.03 8.41 33.95
N GLN A 1030 12.68 9.09 33.02
CA GLN A 1030 13.92 8.62 32.41
C GLN A 1030 15.06 8.54 33.44
N GLU A 1031 15.61 7.35 33.66
CA GLU A 1031 16.89 7.19 34.37
C GLU A 1031 17.97 6.64 33.42
N GLY A 1032 19.24 6.89 33.74
CA GLY A 1032 20.36 6.50 32.89
C GLY A 1032 20.48 7.33 31.61
N PHE A 1033 19.80 6.94 30.54
CA PHE A 1033 20.13 7.36 29.17
C PHE A 1033 19.37 8.58 28.62
N GLY A 1034 18.26 9.02 29.24
CA GLY A 1034 17.46 10.13 28.72
C GLY A 1034 16.60 9.78 27.49
N ASN A 1035 16.48 8.49 27.16
CA ASN A 1035 15.51 7.98 26.20
C ASN A 1035 14.15 7.84 26.88
N LYS A 1036 13.05 8.11 26.16
CA LYS A 1036 11.71 7.76 26.64
C LYS A 1036 11.55 6.23 26.54
N PRO A 1037 10.81 5.57 27.45
CA PRO A 1037 10.49 4.17 27.25
C PRO A 1037 9.62 4.00 26.00
N GLU A 1038 10.03 3.10 25.12
CA GLU A 1038 9.41 2.80 23.83
C GLU A 1038 9.69 1.32 23.50
N GLY A 1039 8.78 0.61 22.83
CA GLY A 1039 9.04 -0.80 22.50
C GLY A 1039 10.03 -0.97 21.36
N GLN A 1040 10.57 -2.18 21.24
CA GLN A 1040 11.53 -2.54 20.20
C GLN A 1040 10.80 -3.09 18.96
N SER A 1041 11.31 -2.80 17.76
CA SER A 1041 10.73 -3.21 16.47
C SER A 1041 9.23 -2.86 16.31
N GLY A 1042 8.77 -1.76 16.92
CA GLY A 1042 7.39 -1.27 16.82
C GLY A 1042 6.36 -1.98 17.71
N GLN A 1043 6.79 -2.91 18.58
CA GLN A 1043 5.94 -3.43 19.65
C GLN A 1043 5.72 -2.37 20.75
N LEU A 1044 4.86 -2.67 21.73
CA LEU A 1044 4.86 -1.95 23.01
C LEU A 1044 6.11 -2.31 23.85
N THR A 1045 6.36 -1.56 24.93
CA THR A 1045 7.43 -1.92 25.89
C THR A 1045 7.15 -3.29 26.49
N GLN A 1046 8.17 -4.06 26.84
CA GLN A 1046 7.97 -5.46 27.24
C GLN A 1046 7.10 -5.62 28.50
N ILE A 1047 7.10 -4.64 29.41
CA ILE A 1047 6.18 -4.61 30.56
C ILE A 1047 4.78 -4.17 30.12
N ASP A 1048 4.64 -3.13 29.27
CA ASP A 1048 3.32 -2.65 28.80
C ASP A 1048 2.64 -3.60 27.80
N ARG A 1049 3.29 -4.68 27.35
CA ARG A 1049 2.63 -5.79 26.64
C ARG A 1049 1.68 -6.62 27.51
N GLY A 1050 1.67 -6.41 28.83
CA GLY A 1050 0.67 -6.94 29.76
C GLY A 1050 0.94 -8.36 30.29
N PHE A 1051 2.01 -9.03 29.88
CA PHE A 1051 2.30 -10.43 30.26
C PHE A 1051 2.78 -10.63 31.69
N LEU A 1052 3.30 -9.59 32.35
CA LEU A 1052 3.63 -9.63 33.78
C LEU A 1052 2.40 -9.30 34.61
N ASP A 1053 2.06 -10.17 35.55
CA ASP A 1053 1.03 -9.88 36.55
C ASP A 1053 1.31 -10.58 37.90
N LYS A 1054 0.39 -10.42 38.86
CA LYS A 1054 0.49 -11.00 40.21
C LYS A 1054 0.58 -12.53 40.24
N ASN A 1055 0.23 -13.23 39.15
CA ASN A 1055 0.32 -14.68 39.06
C ASN A 1055 1.69 -15.15 38.57
N THR A 1056 2.46 -14.30 37.87
CA THR A 1056 3.79 -14.62 37.38
C THR A 1056 4.66 -15.17 38.51
N THR A 1057 5.16 -16.40 38.34
CA THR A 1057 6.02 -17.11 39.29
C THR A 1057 7.49 -16.98 38.93
N LEU A 1058 7.82 -16.91 37.64
CA LEU A 1058 9.19 -16.82 37.14
C LEU A 1058 9.29 -15.73 36.06
N VAL A 1059 10.33 -14.93 36.14
CA VAL A 1059 10.77 -14.04 35.05
C VAL A 1059 12.22 -14.37 34.72
N GLU A 1060 12.50 -14.67 33.45
CA GLU A 1060 13.84 -14.99 32.94
C GLU A 1060 14.27 -13.91 31.95
N LEU A 1061 15.44 -13.29 32.13
CA LEU A 1061 15.89 -12.21 31.24
C LEU A 1061 17.41 -12.00 31.12
N THR A 1062 17.80 -11.45 29.97
CA THR A 1062 19.12 -10.84 29.68
C THR A 1062 18.90 -9.39 29.25
N ILE A 1063 19.58 -8.41 29.86
CA ILE A 1063 19.47 -7.01 29.44
C ILE A 1063 20.68 -6.17 29.85
N GLY A 1064 21.03 -5.18 29.03
CA GLY A 1064 22.11 -4.23 29.29
C GLY A 1064 23.30 -4.30 28.32
N GLY A 1065 23.44 -5.39 27.55
CA GLY A 1065 24.52 -5.55 26.57
C GLY A 1065 24.41 -4.55 25.40
N ASN A 1066 23.19 -4.31 24.93
CA ASN A 1066 22.90 -3.27 23.94
C ASN A 1066 23.11 -1.85 24.49
N ASP A 1067 22.81 -1.61 25.77
CA ASP A 1067 23.09 -0.36 26.47
C ASP A 1067 24.62 -0.14 26.64
N ALA A 1068 25.38 -1.21 26.83
CA ALA A 1068 26.85 -1.22 26.90
C ALA A 1068 27.53 -1.07 25.54
N ARG A 1069 26.77 -1.03 24.44
CA ARG A 1069 27.28 -0.85 23.07
C ARG A 1069 28.23 -1.97 22.61
N PHE A 1070 28.05 -3.22 23.09
CA PHE A 1070 28.88 -4.35 22.65
C PHE A 1070 28.92 -4.51 21.12
N THR A 1071 27.78 -4.39 20.42
CA THR A 1071 27.72 -4.51 18.96
C THR A 1071 28.51 -3.41 18.22
N PRO A 1072 28.37 -2.10 18.56
CA PRO A 1072 29.29 -1.05 18.08
C PRO A 1072 30.78 -1.31 18.37
N ILE A 1073 31.13 -1.74 19.59
CA ILE A 1073 32.54 -2.04 19.94
C ILE A 1073 33.09 -3.16 19.05
N LEU A 1074 32.36 -4.29 18.95
CA LEU A 1074 32.76 -5.44 18.13
C LEU A 1074 32.95 -5.04 16.66
N LYS A 1075 32.09 -4.16 16.13
CA LYS A 1075 32.26 -3.59 14.78
C LYS A 1075 33.49 -2.69 14.67
N SER A 1076 33.78 -1.86 15.69
CA SER A 1076 34.97 -1.00 15.72
C SER A 1076 36.27 -1.83 15.69
N CYS A 1077 36.41 -2.77 16.63
CA CYS A 1077 37.56 -3.67 16.69
C CYS A 1077 37.71 -4.51 15.40
N ALA A 1078 36.61 -5.07 14.88
CA ALA A 1078 36.68 -5.99 13.74
C ALA A 1078 36.93 -5.36 12.37
N LEU A 1079 36.61 -4.07 12.20
CA LEU A 1079 36.54 -3.42 10.88
C LEU A 1079 37.41 -2.16 10.74
N ASN A 1080 37.80 -1.52 11.84
CA ASN A 1080 38.51 -0.25 11.85
C ASN A 1080 39.81 -0.32 12.67
N ASN A 1081 40.96 -0.51 12.00
CA ASN A 1081 42.02 0.49 12.16
C ASN A 1081 43.21 0.45 11.17
N PRO A 1082 43.63 1.63 10.67
CA PRO A 1082 45.01 1.91 10.25
C PRO A 1082 45.92 2.45 11.38
N LEU A 1083 45.41 2.69 12.61
CA LEU A 1083 46.09 3.43 13.68
C LEU A 1083 46.41 2.63 14.97
N GLY A 1084 46.03 1.35 15.09
CA GLY A 1084 46.26 0.50 16.29
C GLY A 1084 45.07 -0.41 16.62
N GLY A 1085 45.18 -1.35 17.55
CA GLY A 1085 44.01 -2.15 17.98
C GLY A 1085 43.02 -1.35 18.85
N CYS A 1086 41.77 -1.81 18.96
CA CYS A 1086 40.77 -1.19 19.83
C CYS A 1086 41.06 -1.33 21.33
N ASP A 1087 42.08 -2.14 21.67
CA ASP A 1087 42.66 -2.35 23.00
C ASP A 1087 43.65 -1.25 23.42
N ALA A 1088 44.07 -0.37 22.51
CA ALA A 1088 44.96 0.74 22.83
C ALA A 1088 44.31 1.69 23.86
N SER A 1089 45.11 2.15 24.83
CA SER A 1089 44.60 2.89 26.01
C SER A 1089 44.04 4.27 25.71
N ASP A 1090 44.40 4.84 24.56
CA ASP A 1090 43.90 6.09 23.98
C ASP A 1090 42.91 5.86 22.83
N TYR A 1091 42.60 4.59 22.46
CA TYR A 1091 41.62 4.28 21.43
C TYR A 1091 40.25 4.85 21.78
N LYS A 1092 39.56 5.34 20.76
CA LYS A 1092 38.34 6.12 20.90
C LYS A 1092 37.47 5.90 19.66
N MET A 1093 36.19 5.54 19.85
CA MET A 1093 35.23 5.54 18.74
C MET A 1093 34.80 6.98 18.44
N ASP A 1094 34.40 7.27 17.20
CA ASP A 1094 34.16 8.65 16.71
C ASP A 1094 33.25 9.50 17.63
N ASP A 1095 32.20 8.88 18.20
CA ASP A 1095 31.20 9.53 19.06
C ASP A 1095 31.55 9.53 20.57
N ASP A 1096 32.65 8.91 20.99
CA ASP A 1096 33.01 8.89 22.41
C ASP A 1096 33.47 10.29 22.89
N PRO A 1097 33.37 10.64 24.19
CA PRO A 1097 34.00 11.83 24.75
C PRO A 1097 35.42 11.56 25.25
N GLU A 1098 35.67 10.35 25.79
CA GLU A 1098 36.88 9.88 26.47
C GLU A 1098 37.35 8.56 25.82
N PRO A 1099 38.56 8.03 26.08
CA PRO A 1099 38.99 6.75 25.53
C PRO A 1099 38.02 5.61 25.86
N LEU A 1100 37.86 4.66 24.94
CA LEU A 1100 36.82 3.64 24.92
C LEU A 1100 36.68 2.93 26.28
N GLY A 1101 37.79 2.39 26.79
CA GLY A 1101 37.80 1.68 28.07
C GLY A 1101 37.42 2.55 29.27
N VAL A 1102 37.73 3.85 29.25
CA VAL A 1102 37.33 4.80 30.31
C VAL A 1102 35.83 5.09 30.21
N TYR A 1103 35.36 5.45 29.02
CA TYR A 1103 33.99 5.85 28.81
C TYR A 1103 33.00 4.69 29.03
N GLN A 1104 33.33 3.47 28.62
CA GLN A 1104 32.47 2.31 28.83
C GLN A 1104 32.35 1.91 30.31
N ARG A 1105 33.44 2.03 31.10
CA ARG A 1105 33.38 1.84 32.57
C ARG A 1105 32.50 2.89 33.25
N LYS A 1106 32.55 4.13 32.75
CA LYS A 1106 31.70 5.26 33.21
C LYS A 1106 30.23 5.05 32.83
N LEU A 1107 29.93 4.57 31.62
CA LEU A 1107 28.56 4.26 31.19
C LEU A 1107 27.95 3.09 32.00
N ALA A 1108 28.72 2.01 32.22
CA ALA A 1108 28.28 0.86 33.02
C ALA A 1108 27.82 1.28 34.43
N SER A 1109 28.67 2.00 35.14
CA SER A 1109 28.42 2.45 36.52
C SER A 1109 27.37 3.56 36.63
N THR A 1110 27.41 4.57 35.75
CA THR A 1110 26.55 5.78 35.91
C THR A 1110 25.23 5.74 35.15
N LYS A 1111 25.08 4.89 34.13
CA LYS A 1111 23.87 4.84 33.27
C LYS A 1111 23.22 3.46 33.23
N ILE A 1112 23.99 2.42 32.93
CA ILE A 1112 23.45 1.07 32.65
C ILE A 1112 22.96 0.41 33.94
N LYS A 1113 23.79 0.37 34.99
CA LYS A 1113 23.44 -0.21 36.28
C LYS A 1113 22.17 0.39 36.90
N PRO A 1114 21.98 1.73 36.97
CA PRO A 1114 20.70 2.32 37.37
C PRO A 1114 19.51 1.85 36.52
N ALA A 1115 19.64 1.82 35.19
CA ALA A 1115 18.56 1.43 34.28
C ALA A 1115 18.17 -0.05 34.42
N VAL A 1116 19.15 -0.97 34.54
CA VAL A 1116 18.90 -2.40 34.79
C VAL A 1116 18.24 -2.60 36.16
N GLN A 1117 18.69 -1.88 37.20
CA GLN A 1117 18.01 -1.90 38.50
C GLN A 1117 16.58 -1.35 38.43
N GLN A 1118 16.31 -0.33 37.61
CA GLN A 1118 14.98 0.22 37.40
C GLN A 1118 14.04 -0.79 36.72
N VAL A 1119 14.53 -1.50 35.69
CA VAL A 1119 13.81 -2.62 35.05
C VAL A 1119 13.45 -3.69 36.07
N LEU A 1120 14.41 -4.16 36.86
CA LEU A 1120 14.18 -5.21 37.88
C LEU A 1120 13.19 -4.75 38.97
N ARG A 1121 13.24 -3.48 39.39
CA ARG A 1121 12.23 -2.90 40.30
C ARG A 1121 10.84 -2.93 39.69
N GLN A 1122 10.67 -2.51 38.43
CA GLN A 1122 9.35 -2.50 37.78
C GLN A 1122 8.80 -3.89 37.49
N ILE A 1123 9.66 -4.86 37.18
CA ILE A 1123 9.27 -6.26 37.09
C ILE A 1123 8.74 -6.72 38.46
N HIS A 1124 9.46 -6.46 39.56
CA HIS A 1124 9.00 -6.81 40.90
C HIS A 1124 7.72 -6.08 41.33
N GLU A 1125 7.55 -4.80 40.98
CA GLU A 1125 6.31 -4.03 41.25
C GLU A 1125 5.10 -4.59 40.49
N THR A 1126 5.30 -5.13 39.30
CA THR A 1126 4.23 -5.65 38.42
C THR A 1126 3.92 -7.13 38.71
N ALA A 1127 4.96 -7.89 39.05
CA ALA A 1127 4.94 -9.32 39.36
C ALA A 1127 5.59 -9.58 40.74
N PRO A 1128 4.95 -9.15 41.86
CA PRO A 1128 5.56 -9.20 43.20
C PRO A 1128 5.87 -10.62 43.71
N ASN A 1129 5.15 -11.61 43.20
CA ASN A 1129 5.34 -13.02 43.54
C ASN A 1129 6.43 -13.71 42.70
N ALA A 1130 6.91 -13.09 41.62
CA ALA A 1130 7.87 -13.71 40.72
C ALA A 1130 9.25 -13.82 41.34
N LYS A 1131 9.93 -14.93 41.03
CA LYS A 1131 11.39 -15.05 41.12
C LYS A 1131 11.97 -14.50 39.82
N ILE A 1132 12.93 -13.59 39.93
CA ILE A 1132 13.49 -12.88 38.77
C ILE A 1132 14.90 -13.39 38.54
N MET A 1133 15.14 -14.09 37.45
CA MET A 1133 16.43 -14.66 37.07
C MET A 1133 17.07 -13.82 35.98
N ILE A 1134 18.07 -13.03 36.34
CA ILE A 1134 18.85 -12.26 35.38
C ILE A 1134 20.14 -13.01 35.03
N MET A 1135 20.28 -13.37 33.76
CA MET A 1135 21.46 -14.03 33.21
C MET A 1135 22.45 -12.97 32.73
N SER A 1136 23.73 -13.10 33.09
CA SER A 1136 24.81 -12.26 32.55
C SER A 1136 25.31 -12.76 31.19
N TYR A 1137 25.97 -11.89 30.43
CA TYR A 1137 26.62 -12.28 29.17
C TYR A 1137 27.91 -13.08 29.43
N PRO A 1138 28.30 -13.98 28.53
CA PRO A 1138 29.52 -14.77 28.65
C PRO A 1138 30.76 -13.97 28.23
N ARG A 1139 31.95 -14.53 28.49
CA ARG A 1139 33.16 -14.12 27.76
C ARG A 1139 33.01 -14.52 26.29
N LEU A 1140 33.47 -13.66 25.38
CA LEU A 1140 33.29 -13.88 23.94
C LEU A 1140 34.38 -14.80 23.36
N PHE A 1141 35.62 -14.67 23.86
CA PHE A 1141 36.77 -15.43 23.39
C PHE A 1141 37.31 -16.38 24.47
N SER A 1142 38.02 -17.41 24.05
CA SER A 1142 38.76 -18.32 24.92
C SER A 1142 39.85 -17.58 25.71
N ALA A 1143 40.35 -18.23 26.77
CA ALA A 1143 41.56 -17.79 27.46
C ALA A 1143 42.84 -17.98 26.61
N THR A 1144 42.77 -18.81 25.56
CA THR A 1144 43.81 -18.92 24.53
C THR A 1144 43.35 -18.20 23.26
N THR A 1145 44.09 -17.16 22.88
CA THR A 1145 43.78 -16.34 21.70
C THR A 1145 44.07 -17.10 20.40
N CYS A 1146 43.29 -16.82 19.35
CA CYS A 1146 43.49 -17.41 18.03
C CYS A 1146 43.43 -16.38 16.90
N SER A 1147 43.96 -16.74 15.73
CA SER A 1147 43.74 -15.97 14.49
C SER A 1147 42.28 -16.11 14.06
N VAL A 1148 41.46 -15.10 14.34
CA VAL A 1148 40.09 -15.01 13.82
C VAL A 1148 40.17 -14.48 12.38
N GLU A 1149 40.25 -15.36 11.39
CA GLU A 1149 40.41 -14.99 9.98
C GLU A 1149 39.15 -14.39 9.35
N ARG A 1150 39.34 -13.46 8.41
CA ARG A 1150 38.27 -12.86 7.60
C ARG A 1150 38.23 -13.50 6.21
N ASN A 1151 37.63 -14.69 6.10
CA ASN A 1151 37.34 -15.43 4.86
C ASN A 1151 38.39 -15.28 3.73
N GLY A 1152 39.57 -15.87 3.92
CA GLY A 1152 40.56 -16.01 2.85
C GLY A 1152 41.35 -14.75 2.49
N TRP A 1153 41.24 -13.68 3.27
CA TRP A 1153 42.19 -12.56 3.27
C TRP A 1153 43.09 -12.69 4.50
N GLU A 1154 44.41 -12.47 4.36
CA GLU A 1154 45.44 -12.67 5.40
C GLU A 1154 45.36 -11.69 6.60
N ALA A 1155 44.23 -11.02 6.80
CA ALA A 1155 44.00 -10.08 7.89
C ALA A 1155 43.18 -10.74 9.01
N THR A 1156 43.77 -10.81 10.21
CA THR A 1156 43.07 -11.17 11.45
C THR A 1156 42.03 -10.11 11.79
N ALA A 1157 40.79 -10.53 12.04
CA ALA A 1157 39.68 -9.65 12.41
C ALA A 1157 39.73 -9.20 13.89
N PHE A 1158 40.43 -9.91 14.78
CA PHE A 1158 40.73 -9.42 16.13
C PHE A 1158 42.14 -9.85 16.52
N SER A 1159 42.95 -8.91 16.98
CA SER A 1159 44.25 -9.21 17.59
C SER A 1159 44.11 -9.87 18.96
N GLU A 1160 45.19 -10.45 19.47
CA GLU A 1160 45.19 -11.02 20.83
C GLU A 1160 44.90 -9.98 21.92
N GLY A 1161 45.31 -8.73 21.71
CA GLY A 1161 45.05 -7.63 22.63
C GLY A 1161 43.57 -7.28 22.70
N GLU A 1162 42.91 -7.21 21.54
CA GLU A 1162 41.47 -6.94 21.43
C GLU A 1162 40.61 -8.08 21.99
N GLN A 1163 41.00 -9.34 21.75
CA GLN A 1163 40.32 -10.51 22.35
C GLN A 1163 40.39 -10.47 23.88
N ARG A 1164 41.56 -10.12 24.45
CA ARG A 1164 41.73 -9.93 25.90
C ARG A 1164 40.94 -8.74 26.42
N PHE A 1165 41.02 -7.59 25.77
CA PHE A 1165 40.28 -6.37 26.12
C PHE A 1165 38.76 -6.60 26.16
N LEU A 1166 38.21 -7.35 25.19
CA LEU A 1166 36.77 -7.66 25.13
C LEU A 1166 36.34 -8.62 26.25
N ASN A 1167 37.18 -9.59 26.62
CA ASN A 1167 36.94 -10.46 27.76
C ASN A 1167 37.07 -9.72 29.11
N ASP A 1168 38.09 -8.87 29.27
CA ASP A 1168 38.28 -8.01 30.45
C ASP A 1168 37.10 -7.03 30.61
N PHE A 1169 36.56 -6.52 29.49
CA PHE A 1169 35.37 -5.68 29.50
C PHE A 1169 34.11 -6.46 29.89
N ALA A 1170 33.93 -7.70 29.40
CA ALA A 1170 32.82 -8.56 29.82
C ALA A 1170 32.87 -8.88 31.32
N ASP A 1171 34.05 -9.20 31.86
CA ASP A 1171 34.25 -9.48 33.28
C ASP A 1171 34.02 -8.23 34.15
N PHE A 1172 34.54 -7.06 33.74
CA PHE A 1172 34.23 -5.79 34.39
C PHE A 1172 32.72 -5.50 34.35
N PHE A 1173 32.06 -5.73 33.21
CA PHE A 1173 30.64 -5.44 33.04
C PHE A 1173 29.77 -6.32 33.94
N PHE A 1174 30.11 -7.60 34.08
CA PHE A 1174 29.52 -8.48 35.09
C PHE A 1174 29.74 -7.96 36.51
N ALA A 1175 30.99 -7.63 36.87
CA ALA A 1175 31.33 -7.16 38.21
C ALA A 1175 30.60 -5.86 38.58
N GLU A 1176 30.54 -4.88 37.68
CA GLU A 1176 29.92 -3.58 37.94
C GLU A 1176 28.39 -3.64 37.89
N VAL A 1177 27.80 -4.25 36.85
CA VAL A 1177 26.36 -4.18 36.59
C VAL A 1177 25.60 -5.31 37.29
N TYR A 1178 26.13 -6.54 37.30
CA TYR A 1178 25.37 -7.73 37.71
C TYR A 1178 25.63 -8.18 39.15
N SER A 1179 26.87 -8.16 39.63
CA SER A 1179 27.24 -8.82 40.91
C SER A 1179 26.38 -8.40 42.11
N GLY A 1180 25.98 -7.11 42.16
CA GLY A 1180 25.15 -6.55 43.24
C GLY A 1180 23.63 -6.70 43.05
N LEU A 1181 23.14 -7.20 41.91
CA LEU A 1181 21.69 -7.24 41.62
C LEU A 1181 20.94 -8.25 42.49
N GLY A 1182 21.62 -9.28 43.00
CA GLY A 1182 21.04 -10.24 43.97
C GLY A 1182 20.67 -9.64 45.33
N ALA A 1183 21.00 -8.36 45.59
CA ALA A 1183 20.50 -7.62 46.75
C ALA A 1183 19.07 -7.05 46.54
N LEU A 1184 18.53 -7.10 45.32
CA LEU A 1184 17.16 -6.70 45.02
C LEU A 1184 16.15 -7.80 45.38
N PRO A 1185 14.92 -7.46 45.80
CA PRO A 1185 13.91 -8.45 46.20
C PRO A 1185 13.63 -9.50 45.12
N ASN A 1186 13.67 -10.78 45.49
CA ASN A 1186 13.45 -11.94 44.62
C ASN A 1186 14.36 -12.04 43.37
N VAL A 1187 15.42 -11.24 43.25
CA VAL A 1187 16.37 -11.30 42.11
C VAL A 1187 17.46 -12.35 42.38
N SER A 1188 17.72 -13.18 41.38
CA SER A 1188 18.83 -14.14 41.34
C SER A 1188 19.67 -13.90 40.08
N VAL A 1189 20.98 -13.73 40.26
CA VAL A 1189 21.93 -13.57 39.16
C VAL A 1189 22.47 -14.94 38.75
N ILE A 1190 22.44 -15.23 37.44
CA ILE A 1190 23.11 -16.40 36.85
C ILE A 1190 24.36 -15.91 36.12
N GLU A 1191 25.49 -16.56 36.36
CA GLU A 1191 26.78 -16.24 35.75
C GLU A 1191 26.91 -16.91 34.37
N GLY A 1192 26.46 -16.23 33.31
CA GLY A 1192 26.50 -16.78 31.95
C GLY A 1192 27.91 -17.09 31.44
N GLN A 1193 28.94 -16.49 32.04
CA GLN A 1193 30.35 -16.86 31.86
C GLN A 1193 30.62 -18.34 32.12
N GLN A 1194 29.89 -18.98 33.04
CA GLN A 1194 30.05 -20.41 33.35
C GLN A 1194 29.46 -21.31 32.25
N ALA A 1195 28.49 -20.85 31.47
CA ALA A 1195 27.81 -21.68 30.45
C ALA A 1195 28.66 -21.92 29.21
N ILE A 1196 29.64 -21.04 28.96
CA ILE A 1196 30.50 -21.02 27.75
C ILE A 1196 31.97 -21.28 28.12
N ALA A 1197 32.26 -21.63 29.37
CA ALA A 1197 33.62 -21.91 29.81
C ALA A 1197 34.21 -23.14 29.07
N GLY A 1198 35.26 -22.91 28.27
CA GLY A 1198 35.86 -23.92 27.38
C GLY A 1198 35.14 -24.10 26.03
N HIS A 1199 34.16 -23.24 25.73
CA HIS A 1199 33.32 -23.26 24.54
C HIS A 1199 33.12 -21.87 23.89
N ALA A 1200 34.00 -20.92 24.19
CA ALA A 1200 33.97 -19.57 23.63
C ALA A 1200 34.53 -19.54 22.19
N VAL A 1201 34.50 -18.38 21.52
CA VAL A 1201 35.20 -18.23 20.24
C VAL A 1201 36.70 -18.49 20.46
N CYS A 1202 37.36 -19.18 19.53
CA CYS A 1202 38.72 -19.74 19.66
C CYS A 1202 38.87 -21.04 20.47
N ASP A 1203 37.86 -21.52 21.20
CA ASP A 1203 37.91 -22.89 21.75
C ASP A 1203 37.69 -23.96 20.66
N PRO A 1204 38.08 -25.24 20.87
CA PRO A 1204 37.90 -26.31 19.88
C PRO A 1204 36.45 -26.70 19.60
N ASP A 1205 35.55 -26.56 20.59
CA ASP A 1205 34.10 -26.80 20.45
C ASP A 1205 33.32 -25.53 20.80
N GLN A 1206 33.09 -24.66 19.81
CA GLN A 1206 32.55 -23.33 20.03
C GLN A 1206 31.02 -23.35 20.14
N TRP A 1207 30.49 -22.95 21.28
CA TRP A 1207 29.06 -22.80 21.55
C TRP A 1207 28.56 -21.36 21.31
N LEU A 1208 29.47 -20.41 21.13
CA LEU A 1208 29.18 -19.10 20.51
C LEU A 1208 29.44 -19.15 19.00
N ASN A 1209 28.75 -18.30 18.25
CA ASN A 1209 29.13 -17.93 16.89
C ASN A 1209 30.34 -16.98 16.92
N GLY A 1210 31.29 -17.17 16.01
CA GLY A 1210 32.33 -16.19 15.72
C GLY A 1210 31.77 -15.01 14.91
N ILE A 1211 32.61 -14.40 14.08
CA ILE A 1211 32.11 -13.48 13.04
C ILE A 1211 31.41 -14.31 11.95
N LEU A 1212 30.14 -14.00 11.72
CA LEU A 1212 29.39 -14.48 10.56
C LEU A 1212 29.30 -13.32 9.55
N LEU A 1213 29.72 -13.57 8.31
CA LEU A 1213 29.72 -12.58 7.22
C LEU A 1213 28.55 -12.84 6.28
N GLY A 1214 27.85 -11.77 5.88
CA GLY A 1214 26.66 -11.83 5.01
C GLY A 1214 25.36 -12.08 5.77
N GLY A 1215 24.31 -11.35 5.41
CA GLY A 1215 22.99 -11.30 6.09
C GLY A 1215 22.14 -12.57 5.97
N SER A 1216 22.71 -13.72 6.32
CA SER A 1216 22.07 -15.04 6.27
C SER A 1216 20.96 -15.23 7.30
N GLY A 1217 20.99 -14.48 8.41
CA GLY A 1217 19.78 -14.18 9.18
C GLY A 1217 19.08 -13.00 8.51
N GLY A 1218 17.98 -13.27 7.80
CA GLY A 1218 17.32 -12.36 6.84
C GLY A 1218 16.63 -11.10 7.41
N ALA A 1219 17.20 -10.47 8.44
CA ALA A 1219 16.84 -9.13 8.91
C ALA A 1219 18.03 -8.14 8.94
N ASN A 1220 19.14 -8.51 8.30
CA ASN A 1220 20.37 -7.73 8.22
C ASN A 1220 20.44 -7.01 6.87
N PRO A 1221 20.70 -5.69 6.83
CA PRO A 1221 20.79 -4.97 5.56
C PRO A 1221 21.94 -5.53 4.69
N PRO A 1222 21.82 -5.53 3.35
CA PRO A 1222 22.77 -6.19 2.44
C PRO A 1222 24.20 -5.62 2.46
N TRP A 1223 24.40 -4.46 3.10
CA TRP A 1223 25.71 -3.82 3.33
C TRP A 1223 26.31 -4.13 4.73
N SER A 1224 25.62 -4.86 5.60
CA SER A 1224 26.16 -5.23 6.92
C SER A 1224 27.27 -6.26 6.76
N VAL A 1225 28.50 -5.84 7.07
CA VAL A 1225 29.69 -6.71 6.96
C VAL A 1225 29.61 -7.90 7.92
N MET A 1226 28.92 -7.76 9.06
CA MET A 1226 28.68 -8.84 10.03
C MET A 1226 27.18 -9.07 10.23
N ASP A 1227 26.78 -10.34 10.25
CA ASP A 1227 25.43 -10.80 10.56
C ASP A 1227 25.12 -10.69 12.05
N GLY A 1228 23.89 -10.28 12.40
CA GLY A 1228 23.39 -10.20 13.79
C GLY A 1228 23.61 -11.45 14.65
N ASN A 1229 23.62 -12.66 14.06
CA ASN A 1229 23.91 -13.90 14.78
C ASN A 1229 25.36 -14.02 15.30
N SER A 1230 26.27 -13.16 14.84
CA SER A 1230 27.67 -13.13 15.31
C SER A 1230 27.73 -12.91 16.81
N PHE A 1231 28.67 -13.58 17.49
CA PHE A 1231 28.86 -13.50 18.94
C PHE A 1231 27.65 -13.89 19.82
N HIS A 1232 26.61 -14.50 19.25
CA HIS A 1232 25.49 -15.05 20.01
C HIS A 1232 25.63 -16.57 20.23
N PRO A 1233 24.97 -17.14 21.25
CA PRO A 1233 24.94 -18.59 21.46
C PRO A 1233 24.29 -19.36 20.30
N LYS A 1234 24.88 -20.50 19.96
CA LYS A 1234 24.27 -21.57 19.18
C LYS A 1234 23.29 -22.35 20.07
N SER A 1235 22.52 -23.29 19.50
CA SER A 1235 21.54 -24.08 20.28
C SER A 1235 22.16 -24.87 21.45
N ASN A 1236 23.40 -25.37 21.32
CA ASN A 1236 24.15 -25.97 22.43
C ASN A 1236 24.52 -24.94 23.51
N GLY A 1237 24.96 -23.74 23.14
CA GLY A 1237 25.18 -22.63 24.07
C GLY A 1237 23.91 -22.25 24.85
N TYR A 1238 22.75 -22.13 24.18
CA TYR A 1238 21.48 -21.90 24.86
C TYR A 1238 21.03 -23.08 25.74
N THR A 1239 21.41 -24.31 25.39
CA THR A 1239 21.18 -25.50 26.23
C THR A 1239 21.99 -25.41 27.53
N ALA A 1240 23.24 -24.92 27.46
CA ALA A 1240 24.06 -24.68 28.65
C ALA A 1240 23.51 -23.53 29.53
N PHE A 1241 23.00 -22.45 28.92
CA PHE A 1241 22.31 -21.37 29.64
C PHE A 1241 21.07 -21.91 30.39
N GLY A 1242 20.22 -22.69 29.72
CA GLY A 1242 19.03 -23.32 30.33
C GLY A 1242 19.41 -24.30 31.44
N ALA A 1243 20.52 -25.05 31.29
CA ALA A 1243 21.03 -25.93 32.33
C ALA A 1243 21.49 -25.15 33.59
N LEU A 1244 22.20 -24.03 33.44
CA LEU A 1244 22.57 -23.17 34.57
C LEU A 1244 21.34 -22.54 35.24
N ALA A 1245 20.35 -22.08 34.45
CA ALA A 1245 19.09 -21.57 35.00
C ALA A 1245 18.38 -22.64 35.83
N SER A 1246 18.27 -23.87 35.30
CA SER A 1246 17.70 -25.04 35.99
C SER A 1246 18.42 -25.36 37.31
N GLN A 1247 19.76 -25.35 37.29
CA GLN A 1247 20.59 -25.58 38.48
C GLN A 1247 20.40 -24.47 39.52
N LYS A 1248 20.37 -23.21 39.07
CA LYS A 1248 20.18 -22.04 39.93
C LYS A 1248 18.80 -22.05 40.58
N LEU A 1249 17.73 -22.33 39.81
CA LEU A 1249 16.38 -22.55 40.35
C LEU A 1249 16.37 -23.65 41.41
N THR A 1250 16.94 -24.81 41.11
CA THR A 1250 16.99 -25.95 42.03
C THR A 1250 17.75 -25.60 43.33
N SER A 1251 18.84 -24.83 43.24
CA SER A 1251 19.64 -24.47 44.42
C SER A 1251 18.99 -23.45 45.36
N ILE A 1252 18.19 -22.51 44.83
CA ILE A 1252 17.56 -21.43 45.61
C ILE A 1252 16.11 -21.80 46.00
N TYR A 1253 15.43 -22.59 45.18
CA TYR A 1253 14.04 -23.00 45.34
C TYR A 1253 13.89 -24.53 45.20
N PRO A 1254 14.53 -25.34 46.08
CA PRO A 1254 14.54 -26.81 45.98
C PRO A 1254 13.17 -27.48 46.26
N SER A 1255 12.20 -26.72 46.75
CA SER A 1255 10.85 -27.18 47.12
C SER A 1255 9.76 -26.34 46.44
N TRP A 1256 10.03 -25.86 45.22
CA TRP A 1256 9.14 -24.95 44.50
C TRP A 1256 7.89 -25.64 43.96
#